data_AF-A0A8H5PU35-F1
#
_entry.id   AF-A0A8H5PU35-F1
#
_cell.length_a   1.000
_cell.length_b   1.000
_cell.length_c   1.000
_cell.angle_alpha   90.00
_cell.angle_beta   90.00
_cell.angle_gamma   90.00
#
_symmetry.space_group_name_H-M   'P 1'
#
loop_
_entity.id
_entity.type
_entity.pdbx_description
1 polymer ?
#
loop_
_entity_poly.entity_id
_entity_poly.type
_entity_poly.pdbx_seq_one_letter_code
_entity_poly.pdbx_strand_id
1 'polypeptide(L)'
;MEEPLSKGQKKRRKAQRRKERLTRLMDSPSDLGIFRINVKAAPSRIQSLKNWIHDCDHRVDIACLQDIPSNIRAIQFPDHILAFGPNNPELLPARDEEQGKTKKRKGFQLTNPYLEKQKLHAVAYLIHKSIPIADWDLEFHDDVNFGLAATLLLRISDEQTIAIHNVHNQLKRVKISDLLQRVTATGQDFLVGDFNLHHPSWGGDEVTTIEPQAIELANGLAQAGMELLTTRGFRTYARGKCFAGEFSSTIDLTYASSSLIPFVREWQSPDVPGFESDHRVIMTTLNLEINRVPSTYYMWKLAKPDKLRACVGDSLKPIGFPALTSTAMIDNYARKVVQAFGPAIETLVPLASPPGSKRPKTRPNLATQRAQNLVRLAEERERNSAVTRESQQHFKVKRFAQNVIRKERSASFHRMLSQDIAKRRRLYFWARRGASWNKKALMPIRQVTADKLTHRTPDGMAGCFRQAMWPDGTSDEQQVPPDRPSDDSERVPFVVSQDLEKSEVKSLIARAPSGKAAGPDLLAYEGMKMAQEELLPYLHHLFAPCLKLGHHPAAFKQACTVMLRKAGMDDYEQPKSWRPVALLPCMGKLLEKIFTYRLKQLAVEHNLLPNVQFGTPGKCTTKALQYLLNNVYHAWTGKFRRLATLMGLDITGAYDRVERVKLMKILQETGLPEWMLSFIWSFLTDRSTDMRLPGFTSSSFWVNMGIPQGSPLSPILFLFFSMPIVGVASEYTNSRVKIYPFAYVDDTYLLAVSNDYEDNCKPLKECHDRIMEWADSVGVSFSPHKYHVMHFSPPHGKIDPSKLMPKIPGLEGKEPERSMIILGVKVDHKLNWRKHVEEVRAKANTKMNDIARICDTTAGIDMISLRQLYITTVRPIISHGCGAWFIYGDQEKVKFQIPNTVLGSLVSIQNQCLKTVTGALYRTTGRTVNKEAYVEDILVYLERVATLQRARALDTPDHERLRRIRRQGRTPAQFELHPYHGLDYPARSLLERANESCRDRKASNMSLNMVRKAMTKIAKQDAEEMSRRIWSRHLEDCYYENPRYRSAAEMDKAGWGPHNLQRYRGLSRAQSTMLIQCRTEFIALKPYLCKIKASDTPICDCGAGPETVFHVFIQCEMLAAARIDLCTALGHKDFYRMLSEKPEIAADWAITHFDIPHFDYASLDSRFDSVESSTSASQPLNVLDELKAWIYGRAT
;
A
#
# COMPACT_ATOMS: atom_id res chain seq x y z
N MET A 1 -28.36 -6.29 41.44
CA MET A 1 -28.59 -6.75 40.06
C MET A 1 -28.81 -5.52 39.18
N GLU A 2 -27.80 -5.09 38.42
CA GLU A 2 -28.00 -4.03 37.42
C GLU A 2 -28.43 -4.65 36.08
N GLU A 3 -29.44 -4.06 35.43
CA GLU A 3 -29.92 -4.53 34.14
C GLU A 3 -28.84 -4.52 33.05
N PRO A 4 -28.82 -5.52 32.15
CA PRO A 4 -27.84 -5.61 31.09
C PRO A 4 -28.06 -4.51 30.03
N LEU A 5 -27.19 -3.50 30.05
CA LEU A 5 -27.19 -2.38 29.08
C LEU A 5 -27.38 -2.83 27.62
N SER A 6 -28.26 -2.12 26.90
CA SER A 6 -28.53 -2.36 25.48
C SER A 6 -27.27 -2.19 24.60
N LYS A 7 -27.25 -2.79 23.40
CA LYS A 7 -26.15 -2.62 22.42
C LYS A 7 -25.85 -1.15 22.12
N GLY A 8 -26.88 -0.30 22.05
CA GLY A 8 -26.76 1.15 21.84
C GLY A 8 -26.10 1.85 23.02
N GLN A 9 -26.54 1.54 24.24
CA GLN A 9 -25.96 2.09 25.48
C GLN A 9 -24.52 1.63 25.70
N LYS A 10 -24.20 0.35 25.44
CA LYS A 10 -22.81 -0.15 25.50
C LYS A 10 -21.91 0.55 24.48
N LYS A 11 -22.41 0.85 23.29
CA LYS A 11 -21.67 1.56 22.24
C LYS A 11 -21.49 3.04 22.56
N ARG A 12 -22.52 3.69 23.14
CA ARG A 12 -22.45 5.06 23.69
C ARG A 12 -21.49 5.12 24.87
N ARG A 13 -21.61 4.26 25.89
CA ARG A 13 -20.64 4.16 27.00
C ARG A 13 -19.22 3.92 26.51
N LYS A 14 -19.02 3.09 25.48
CA LYS A 14 -17.69 2.86 24.91
C LYS A 14 -17.16 4.07 24.13
N ALA A 15 -18.01 4.77 23.39
CA ALA A 15 -17.66 6.01 22.70
C ALA A 15 -17.39 7.15 23.70
N GLN A 16 -18.17 7.21 24.77
CA GLN A 16 -18.07 8.17 25.86
C GLN A 16 -16.83 7.90 26.71
N ARG A 17 -16.55 6.67 27.14
CA ARG A 17 -15.27 6.29 27.77
C ARG A 17 -14.06 6.57 26.86
N ARG A 18 -14.22 6.44 25.54
CA ARG A 18 -13.16 6.78 24.58
C ARG A 18 -12.99 8.28 24.41
N LYS A 19 -14.08 9.06 24.48
CA LYS A 19 -14.08 10.52 24.50
C LYS A 19 -13.49 11.03 25.81
N GLU A 20 -13.95 10.55 26.96
CA GLU A 20 -13.39 10.82 28.28
C GLU A 20 -11.91 10.43 28.38
N ARG A 21 -11.47 9.32 27.77
CA ARG A 21 -10.04 8.98 27.67
C ARG A 21 -9.26 9.96 26.79
N LEU A 22 -9.85 10.47 25.70
CA LEU A 22 -9.25 11.48 24.84
C LEU A 22 -9.18 12.85 25.52
N THR A 23 -10.25 13.24 26.21
CA THR A 23 -10.35 14.44 27.03
C THR A 23 -9.36 14.37 28.18
N ARG A 24 -9.26 13.25 28.91
CA ARG A 24 -8.17 13.01 29.88
C ARG A 24 -6.77 13.03 29.25
N LEU A 25 -6.57 12.61 27.99
CA LEU A 25 -5.25 12.66 27.35
C LEU A 25 -4.84 14.06 26.90
N MET A 26 -5.82 14.95 26.68
CA MET A 26 -5.61 16.37 26.34
C MET A 26 -5.62 17.27 27.58
N ASP A 27 -6.33 16.88 28.64
CA ASP A 27 -6.51 17.62 29.90
C ASP A 27 -5.68 17.05 31.07
N SER A 28 -4.87 15.99 30.87
CA SER A 28 -4.00 15.41 31.90
C SER A 28 -2.78 16.30 32.12
N PRO A 29 -2.29 16.44 33.39
CA PRO A 29 -1.16 17.28 33.74
C PRO A 29 0.06 17.03 32.85
N SER A 30 0.87 18.09 32.70
CA SER A 30 2.13 18.17 31.95
C SER A 30 3.04 16.96 32.14
N ASP A 31 2.98 16.33 33.31
CA ASP A 31 3.87 15.27 33.80
C ASP A 31 4.27 14.15 32.82
N LEU A 32 5.52 13.72 32.94
CA LEU A 32 6.16 12.57 32.29
C LEU A 32 6.22 11.37 33.24
N GLY A 33 5.52 10.29 32.91
CA GLY A 33 5.57 9.03 33.68
C GLY A 33 6.60 8.04 33.14
N ILE A 34 7.64 7.74 33.92
CA ILE A 34 8.69 6.76 33.61
C ILE A 34 8.48 5.51 34.48
N PHE A 35 8.45 4.34 33.85
CA PHE A 35 8.22 3.07 34.51
C PHE A 35 9.37 2.11 34.27
N ARG A 36 9.83 1.40 35.30
CA ARG A 36 10.79 0.29 35.17
C ARG A 36 10.07 -1.03 35.43
N ILE A 37 10.26 -1.98 34.51
CA ILE A 37 9.52 -3.25 34.49
C ILE A 37 10.45 -4.39 34.08
N ASN A 38 10.60 -5.39 34.96
CA ASN A 38 11.31 -6.63 34.67
C ASN A 38 10.35 -7.74 34.19
N VAL A 39 10.62 -8.34 33.03
CA VAL A 39 9.75 -9.31 32.33
C VAL A 39 10.18 -10.78 32.52
N LYS A 40 11.44 -11.05 32.91
CA LYS A 40 12.05 -12.39 33.11
C LYS A 40 11.78 -13.43 32.02
N ALA A 41 11.80 -13.02 30.76
CA ALA A 41 11.60 -13.89 29.62
C ALA A 41 10.28 -14.71 29.60
N ALA A 42 9.24 -14.31 30.37
CA ALA A 42 7.98 -15.05 30.48
C ALA A 42 6.86 -14.49 29.58
N PRO A 43 6.32 -15.24 28.60
CA PRO A 43 5.27 -14.77 27.69
C PRO A 43 3.96 -14.34 28.38
N SER A 44 3.61 -14.98 29.50
CA SER A 44 2.41 -14.64 30.29
C SER A 44 2.52 -13.26 30.93
N ARG A 45 3.69 -12.89 31.45
CA ARG A 45 3.96 -11.59 32.09
C ARG A 45 3.82 -10.44 31.11
N ILE A 46 4.17 -10.63 29.83
CA ILE A 46 3.95 -9.62 28.79
C ILE A 46 2.46 -9.35 28.55
N GLN A 47 1.62 -10.38 28.61
CA GLN A 47 0.18 -10.20 28.45
C GLN A 47 -0.42 -9.47 29.65
N SER A 48 0.06 -9.75 30.87
CA SER A 48 -0.28 -8.99 32.07
C SER A 48 0.18 -7.52 31.96
N LEU A 49 1.43 -7.28 31.56
CA LEU A 49 1.97 -5.93 31.30
C LEU A 49 1.10 -5.15 30.31
N LYS A 50 0.66 -5.81 29.24
CA LYS A 50 -0.20 -5.19 28.23
C LYS A 50 -1.59 -4.84 28.75
N ASN A 51 -2.16 -5.69 29.60
CA ASN A 51 -3.44 -5.42 30.24
C ASN A 51 -3.27 -4.27 31.23
N TRP A 52 -2.20 -4.28 32.01
CA TRP A 52 -1.90 -3.24 32.98
C TRP A 52 -1.65 -1.88 32.33
N ILE A 53 -0.77 -1.74 31.32
CA ILE A 53 -0.59 -0.47 30.58
C ILE A 53 -1.93 0.04 30.00
N HIS A 54 -2.85 -0.87 29.66
CA HIS A 54 -4.15 -0.50 29.14
C HIS A 54 -5.15 -0.05 30.21
N ASP A 55 -5.06 -0.62 31.42
CA ASP A 55 -6.00 -0.45 32.52
C ASP A 55 -5.46 0.43 33.66
N CYS A 56 -4.19 0.83 33.61
CA CYS A 56 -3.55 1.70 34.60
C CYS A 56 -4.22 3.08 34.63
N ASP A 57 -4.59 3.54 35.83
CA ASP A 57 -5.12 4.88 36.04
C ASP A 57 -4.05 5.97 35.79
N HIS A 58 -2.77 5.61 35.91
CA HIS A 58 -1.64 6.47 35.57
C HIS A 58 -1.19 6.29 34.11
N ARG A 59 -0.72 7.39 33.52
CA ARG A 59 -0.25 7.42 32.14
C ARG A 59 1.19 6.91 32.04
N VAL A 60 1.40 5.84 31.26
CA VAL A 60 2.73 5.29 30.96
C VAL A 60 3.29 5.95 29.69
N ASP A 61 4.13 6.97 29.84
CA ASP A 61 4.79 7.65 28.72
C ASP A 61 6.05 6.89 28.25
N ILE A 62 6.88 6.45 29.19
CA ILE A 62 8.10 5.66 28.91
C ILE A 62 8.13 4.45 29.85
N ALA A 63 8.32 3.25 29.30
CA ALA A 63 8.57 2.04 30.09
C ALA A 63 9.92 1.40 29.72
N CYS A 64 10.84 1.40 30.68
CA CYS A 64 12.14 0.75 30.69
C CYS A 64 11.96 -0.73 30.98
N LEU A 65 12.15 -1.58 29.98
CA LEU A 65 11.94 -3.02 30.06
C LEU A 65 13.26 -3.76 30.27
N GLN A 66 13.25 -4.78 31.12
CA GLN A 66 14.39 -5.67 31.39
C GLN A 66 14.00 -7.16 31.30
N ASP A 67 14.96 -8.03 31.05
CA ASP A 67 14.83 -9.47 30.78
C ASP A 67 13.74 -9.80 29.75
N ILE A 68 13.87 -9.22 28.57
CA ILE A 68 12.85 -9.28 27.53
C ILE A 68 12.94 -10.60 26.73
N PRO A 69 11.86 -11.40 26.60
CA PRO A 69 11.89 -12.59 25.75
C PRO A 69 11.88 -12.21 24.27
N SER A 70 12.51 -13.05 23.44
CA SER A 70 12.63 -12.88 21.98
C SER A 70 11.28 -12.68 21.27
N ASN A 71 10.19 -13.21 21.82
CA ASN A 71 8.84 -13.13 21.26
C ASN A 71 8.12 -11.78 21.50
N ILE A 72 8.63 -10.87 22.34
CA ILE A 72 7.98 -9.56 22.54
C ILE A 72 7.88 -8.76 21.23
N ARG A 73 8.84 -8.97 20.30
CA ARG A 73 8.89 -8.32 18.99
C ARG A 73 7.67 -8.65 18.12
N ALA A 74 7.07 -9.82 18.34
CA ALA A 74 5.84 -10.25 17.65
C ALA A 74 4.57 -9.65 18.29
N ILE A 75 4.67 -9.03 19.46
CA ILE A 75 3.54 -8.51 20.22
C ILE A 75 3.41 -7.00 19.99
N GLN A 76 2.30 -6.59 19.36
CA GLN A 76 2.07 -5.18 19.04
C GLN A 76 1.44 -4.42 20.22
N PHE A 77 2.11 -3.35 20.67
CA PHE A 77 1.59 -2.35 21.61
C PHE A 77 0.75 -1.30 20.86
N PRO A 78 -0.51 -1.02 21.28
CA PRO A 78 -1.41 -0.08 20.60
C PRO A 78 -0.85 1.33 20.44
N ASP A 79 -0.36 1.86 21.55
CA ASP A 79 -0.16 3.29 21.76
C ASP A 79 1.33 3.59 22.02
N HIS A 80 2.19 2.56 21.96
CA HIS A 80 3.62 2.65 22.22
C HIS A 80 4.45 2.14 21.04
N ILE A 81 5.68 2.65 20.95
CA ILE A 81 6.75 2.24 20.05
C ILE A 81 7.75 1.46 20.89
N LEU A 82 8.07 0.23 20.47
CA LEU A 82 9.12 -0.57 21.10
C LEU A 82 10.44 -0.28 20.37
N ALA A 83 11.42 0.26 21.09
CA ALA A 83 12.72 0.67 20.56
C ALA A 83 13.82 -0.34 20.94
N PHE A 84 14.53 -0.87 19.94
CA PHE A 84 15.67 -1.81 20.06
C PHE A 84 16.80 -1.48 19.07
N GLY A 85 18.01 -2.00 19.33
CA GLY A 85 19.25 -1.67 18.62
C GLY A 85 19.36 -2.20 17.18
N PRO A 86 20.24 -1.60 16.35
CA PRO A 86 20.31 -1.80 14.88
C PRO A 86 20.94 -3.12 14.40
N ASN A 87 21.76 -3.80 15.21
CA ASN A 87 22.50 -5.01 14.81
C ASN A 87 21.69 -6.31 14.96
N ASN A 88 20.54 -6.39 14.28
CA ASN A 88 19.69 -7.57 14.29
C ASN A 88 19.75 -8.34 12.95
N PRO A 89 20.52 -9.44 12.83
CA PRO A 89 20.61 -10.23 11.59
C PRO A 89 19.29 -10.87 11.14
N GLU A 90 18.24 -10.88 11.97
CA GLU A 90 16.88 -11.29 11.60
C GLU A 90 16.09 -10.21 10.80
N LEU A 91 16.70 -9.05 10.51
CA LEU A 91 16.13 -8.03 9.61
C LEU A 91 16.45 -8.27 8.14
N LEU A 92 17.37 -9.19 7.82
CA LEU A 92 17.60 -9.66 6.47
C LEU A 92 16.73 -10.90 6.23
N PRO A 93 16.00 -11.00 5.10
CA PRO A 93 15.26 -12.21 4.79
C PRO A 93 16.25 -13.39 4.77
N ALA A 94 16.00 -14.40 5.59
CA ALA A 94 16.66 -15.69 5.43
C ALA A 94 16.38 -16.14 4.00
N ARG A 95 17.43 -16.35 3.20
CA ARG A 95 17.29 -17.09 1.94
C ARG A 95 16.70 -18.43 2.32
N ASP A 96 15.51 -18.72 1.79
CA ASP A 96 14.90 -20.05 1.84
C ASP A 96 15.89 -21.03 1.20
N GLU A 97 16.67 -21.74 2.01
CA GLU A 97 17.32 -22.96 1.57
C GLU A 97 16.35 -24.12 1.76
N GLU A 98 16.21 -24.85 0.66
CA GLU A 98 15.23 -25.87 0.39
C GLU A 98 15.22 -27.01 1.41
N GLN A 99 14.02 -27.52 1.65
CA GLN A 99 13.78 -28.83 2.25
C GLN A 99 14.50 -29.91 1.43
N GLY A 100 15.43 -30.64 2.06
CA GLY A 100 16.01 -31.82 1.42
C GLY A 100 16.96 -32.63 2.31
N LYS A 101 16.45 -33.78 2.78
CA LYS A 101 17.18 -34.99 3.21
C LYS A 101 17.69 -35.04 4.66
N THR A 102 16.99 -35.87 5.43
CA THR A 102 17.44 -36.59 6.63
C THR A 102 18.80 -37.28 6.45
N LYS A 103 19.82 -36.85 7.20
CA LYS A 103 20.96 -37.71 7.61
C LYS A 103 21.34 -37.44 9.06
N LYS A 104 21.47 -38.52 9.83
CA LYS A 104 21.93 -38.60 11.21
C LYS A 104 23.23 -37.80 11.41
N ARG A 105 23.30 -36.91 12.40
CA ARG A 105 24.57 -36.29 12.85
C ARG A 105 25.09 -37.03 14.09
N LYS A 106 26.24 -37.69 13.92
CA LYS A 106 27.19 -38.02 15.00
C LYS A 106 27.79 -36.71 15.55
N GLY A 107 28.13 -36.72 16.83
CA GLY A 107 28.58 -35.56 17.60
C GLY A 107 29.81 -34.88 17.01
N PHE A 108 29.72 -33.55 16.93
CA PHE A 108 30.84 -32.63 16.87
C PHE A 108 30.48 -31.47 17.79
N GLN A 109 31.19 -31.34 18.91
CA GLN A 109 31.17 -30.15 19.76
C GLN A 109 31.91 -29.04 19.01
N LEU A 110 31.15 -28.22 18.27
CA LEU A 110 31.60 -26.91 17.84
C LEU A 110 31.16 -25.90 18.91
N THR A 111 32.12 -25.31 19.60
CA THR A 111 31.93 -24.10 20.42
C THR A 111 31.24 -23.05 19.55
N ASN A 112 29.97 -22.80 19.83
CA ASN A 112 29.11 -21.97 19.02
C ASN A 112 29.33 -20.48 19.35
N PRO A 113 29.88 -19.66 18.43
CA PRO A 113 30.08 -18.22 18.66
C PRO A 113 28.76 -17.44 18.78
N TYR A 114 27.61 -18.07 18.53
CA TYR A 114 26.29 -17.44 18.63
C TYR A 114 25.79 -17.19 20.06
N LEU A 115 26.40 -17.80 21.09
CA LEU A 115 25.95 -17.58 22.48
C LEU A 115 26.33 -16.19 23.01
N GLU A 116 27.37 -15.54 22.48
CA GLU A 116 27.76 -14.19 22.91
C GLU A 116 26.86 -13.08 22.36
N LYS A 117 26.19 -13.31 21.21
CA LYS A 117 25.23 -12.34 20.61
C LYS A 117 23.86 -12.28 21.28
N GLN A 118 23.59 -13.12 22.29
CA GLN A 118 22.33 -13.08 23.06
C GLN A 118 22.16 -11.82 23.94
N LYS A 119 23.22 -11.02 24.16
CA LYS A 119 23.20 -9.88 25.10
C LYS A 119 22.38 -8.67 24.62
N LEU A 120 22.15 -8.52 23.31
CA LEU A 120 21.30 -7.47 22.72
C LEU A 120 19.79 -7.62 23.03
N HIS A 121 19.40 -8.61 23.86
CA HIS A 121 18.00 -8.99 24.08
C HIS A 121 17.46 -8.68 25.48
N ALA A 122 18.28 -8.23 26.43
CA ALA A 122 17.85 -8.08 27.81
C ALA A 122 17.09 -6.78 28.11
N VAL A 123 17.31 -5.69 27.36
CA VAL A 123 16.77 -4.35 27.70
C VAL A 123 16.14 -3.64 26.49
N ALA A 124 15.07 -2.86 26.69
CA ALA A 124 14.43 -2.02 25.67
C ALA A 124 13.57 -0.91 26.30
N TYR A 125 13.09 0.03 25.47
CA TYR A 125 12.14 1.07 25.87
C TYR A 125 10.82 0.94 25.11
N LEU A 126 9.71 1.07 25.82
CA LEU A 126 8.37 1.29 25.27
C LEU A 126 8.01 2.78 25.42
N ILE A 127 7.93 3.50 24.32
CA ILE A 127 7.71 4.96 24.32
C ILE A 127 6.34 5.27 23.73
N HIS A 128 5.52 6.04 24.44
CA HIS A 128 4.16 6.37 24.01
C HIS A 128 4.19 7.23 22.73
N LYS A 129 3.28 6.97 21.80
CA LYS A 129 3.21 7.61 20.47
C LYS A 129 2.87 9.10 20.50
N SER A 130 2.49 9.62 21.66
CA SER A 130 2.32 11.07 21.84
C SER A 130 3.65 11.80 21.84
N ILE A 131 4.74 11.16 22.27
CA ILE A 131 6.07 11.76 22.24
C ILE A 131 6.57 11.69 20.79
N PRO A 132 6.90 12.84 20.15
CA PRO A 132 7.47 12.89 18.81
C PRO A 132 8.68 11.99 18.73
N ILE A 133 8.81 11.23 17.64
CA ILE A 133 9.98 10.35 17.52
C ILE A 133 11.27 11.15 17.27
N ALA A 134 11.15 12.41 16.85
CA ALA A 134 12.30 13.29 16.71
C ALA A 134 12.84 13.78 18.07
N ASP A 135 12.09 13.58 19.15
CA ASP A 135 12.42 14.07 20.48
C ASP A 135 13.08 12.99 21.35
N TRP A 136 13.39 11.81 20.79
CA TRP A 136 14.16 10.81 21.52
C TRP A 136 15.06 9.98 20.62
N ASP A 137 16.23 9.62 21.14
CA ASP A 137 17.18 8.69 20.53
C ASP A 137 17.59 7.59 21.52
N LEU A 138 18.02 6.44 21.02
CA LEU A 138 18.34 5.29 21.85
C LEU A 138 19.71 4.72 21.51
N GLU A 139 20.63 4.88 22.44
CA GLU A 139 21.98 4.34 22.36
C GLU A 139 22.04 2.98 23.03
N PHE A 140 22.64 2.01 22.35
CA PHE A 140 22.95 0.70 22.91
C PHE A 140 24.45 0.58 23.08
N HIS A 141 24.85 0.06 24.23
CA HIS A 141 26.25 -0.07 24.58
C HIS A 141 26.63 -1.55 24.42
N ASP A 142 27.39 -1.85 23.37
CA ASP A 142 27.77 -3.22 22.98
C ASP A 142 28.92 -3.79 23.86
N ASP A 143 29.49 -2.98 24.75
CA ASP A 143 30.61 -3.41 25.59
C ASP A 143 30.09 -4.13 26.85
N VAL A 144 30.34 -5.43 26.87
CA VAL A 144 29.95 -6.39 27.91
C VAL A 144 30.47 -5.99 29.31
N ASN A 145 31.46 -5.11 29.42
CA ASN A 145 32.18 -4.83 30.65
C ASN A 145 31.68 -3.61 31.46
N PHE A 146 30.74 -2.81 30.95
CA PHE A 146 30.31 -1.57 31.65
C PHE A 146 28.92 -1.66 32.31
N GLY A 147 28.15 -2.72 32.05
CA GLY A 147 26.81 -2.99 32.62
C GLY A 147 25.69 -1.97 32.37
N LEU A 148 25.99 -0.80 31.77
CA LEU A 148 25.04 0.05 31.08
C LEU A 148 24.55 -0.65 29.80
N ALA A 149 23.27 -0.97 29.70
CA ALA A 149 22.74 -1.73 28.56
C ALA A 149 22.22 -0.82 27.45
N ALA A 150 21.52 0.25 27.82
CA ALA A 150 20.95 1.20 26.88
C ALA A 150 20.77 2.59 27.52
N THR A 151 20.72 3.63 26.70
CA THR A 151 20.47 5.01 27.13
C THR A 151 19.46 5.64 26.20
N LEU A 152 18.30 6.01 26.75
CA LEU A 152 17.29 6.79 26.03
C LEU A 152 17.58 8.27 26.26
N LEU A 153 18.00 8.96 25.21
CA LEU A 153 18.13 10.42 25.19
C LEU A 153 16.76 11.00 24.85
N LEU A 154 16.16 11.79 25.73
CA LEU A 154 14.87 12.45 25.55
C LEU A 154 15.06 13.95 25.52
N ARG A 155 14.84 14.57 24.36
CA ARG A 155 14.85 16.02 24.19
C ARG A 155 13.53 16.59 24.69
N ILE A 156 13.62 17.56 25.59
CA ILE A 156 12.45 18.26 26.17
C ILE A 156 12.30 19.64 25.53
N SER A 157 13.42 20.32 25.31
CA SER A 157 13.51 21.59 24.58
C SER A 157 14.77 21.61 23.72
N ASP A 158 14.96 22.65 22.92
CA ASP A 158 16.12 22.77 22.01
C ASP A 158 17.47 22.78 22.76
N GLU A 159 17.47 23.18 24.03
CA GLU A 159 18.66 23.28 24.87
C GLU A 159 18.72 22.20 25.96
N GLN A 160 17.66 21.41 26.14
CA GLN A 160 17.53 20.47 27.27
C GLN A 160 17.27 19.03 26.82
N THR A 161 18.16 18.12 27.23
CA THR A 161 18.06 16.68 26.97
C THR A 161 18.23 15.90 28.26
N ILE A 162 17.25 15.05 28.59
CA ILE A 162 17.33 14.10 29.70
C ILE A 162 17.86 12.77 29.17
N ALA A 163 18.91 12.24 29.79
CA ALA A 163 19.40 10.89 29.51
C ALA A 163 18.81 9.90 30.53
N ILE A 164 18.10 8.88 30.06
CA ILE A 164 17.58 7.80 30.90
C ILE A 164 18.41 6.56 30.65
N HIS A 165 19.35 6.26 31.52
CA HIS A 165 20.27 5.14 31.48
C HIS A 165 19.65 3.89 32.12
N ASN A 166 19.68 2.77 31.41
CA ASN A 166 19.17 1.49 31.89
C ASN A 166 20.31 0.49 32.09
N VAL A 167 20.56 0.13 33.37
CA VAL A 167 21.63 -0.77 33.81
C VAL A 167 21.10 -2.19 34.02
N HIS A 168 21.85 -3.18 33.54
CA HIS A 168 21.52 -4.60 33.68
C HIS A 168 22.73 -5.44 34.13
N ASN A 169 22.96 -5.53 35.44
CA ASN A 169 24.15 -6.15 36.04
C ASN A 169 23.91 -7.59 36.54
N GLN A 170 23.49 -8.50 35.66
CA GLN A 170 23.25 -9.89 36.07
C GLN A 170 24.51 -10.64 36.54
N LEU A 171 25.67 -10.35 35.96
CA LEU A 171 26.91 -11.10 36.21
C LEU A 171 27.82 -10.51 37.29
N LYS A 172 27.45 -9.37 37.91
CA LYS A 172 28.28 -8.62 38.87
C LYS A 172 29.68 -8.25 38.32
N ARG A 173 29.74 -7.83 37.05
CA ARG A 173 30.99 -7.51 36.34
C ARG A 173 31.06 -6.06 35.84
N VAL A 174 30.20 -5.18 36.36
CA VAL A 174 30.21 -3.74 36.01
C VAL A 174 31.52 -3.10 36.46
N LYS A 175 32.23 -2.43 35.56
CA LYS A 175 33.25 -1.43 35.92
C LYS A 175 32.58 -0.11 36.29
N ILE A 176 32.63 0.24 37.57
CA ILE A 176 31.85 1.36 38.13
C ILE A 176 32.44 2.71 37.71
N SER A 177 33.76 2.87 37.70
CA SER A 177 34.46 4.06 37.17
C SER A 177 33.95 4.49 35.78
N ASP A 178 33.82 3.53 34.87
CA ASP A 178 33.47 3.77 33.47
C ASP A 178 31.96 4.01 33.30
N LEU A 179 31.15 3.35 34.14
CA LEU A 179 29.71 3.64 34.25
C LEU A 179 29.50 5.09 34.70
N LEU A 180 30.16 5.51 35.78
CA LEU A 180 30.06 6.85 36.35
C LEU A 180 30.41 7.93 35.32
N GLN A 181 31.52 7.76 34.58
CA GLN A 181 31.92 8.72 33.55
C GLN A 181 30.83 9.00 32.49
N ARG A 182 29.97 8.00 32.20
CA ARG A 182 28.91 8.12 31.20
C ARG A 182 27.60 8.65 31.77
N VAL A 183 27.22 8.19 32.96
CA VAL A 183 25.91 8.50 33.58
C VAL A 183 25.90 9.84 34.33
N THR A 184 27.02 10.55 34.36
CA THR A 184 27.15 11.88 34.96
C THR A 184 27.60 12.92 33.93
N ALA A 185 27.57 12.57 32.64
CA ALA A 185 28.16 13.38 31.58
C ALA A 185 27.28 14.56 31.17
N THR A 186 25.95 14.44 31.29
CA THR A 186 25.02 15.49 30.84
C THR A 186 24.56 16.39 31.98
N GLY A 187 24.66 15.92 33.23
CA GLY A 187 24.15 16.62 34.41
C GLY A 187 22.62 16.62 34.50
N GLN A 188 21.93 15.92 33.59
CA GLN A 188 20.49 15.69 33.55
C GLN A 188 20.21 14.22 33.28
N ASP A 189 20.76 13.37 34.15
CA ASP A 189 20.81 11.94 33.97
C ASP A 189 19.87 11.24 34.97
N PHE A 190 19.06 10.31 34.47
CA PHE A 190 18.37 9.29 35.26
C PHE A 190 19.12 7.98 35.12
N LEU A 191 19.50 7.39 36.23
CA LEU A 191 20.13 6.09 36.26
C LEU A 191 19.18 5.08 36.91
N VAL A 192 18.63 4.18 36.09
CA VAL A 192 17.66 3.16 36.50
C VAL A 192 18.16 1.77 36.14
N GLY A 193 17.81 0.75 36.93
CA GLY A 193 18.10 -0.61 36.50
C GLY A 193 18.20 -1.64 37.61
N ASP A 194 18.65 -2.83 37.22
CA ASP A 194 18.94 -3.95 38.12
C ASP A 194 20.46 -3.98 38.31
N PHE A 195 20.90 -3.51 39.48
CA PHE A 195 22.32 -3.38 39.80
C PHE A 195 22.88 -4.65 40.43
N ASN A 196 22.06 -5.48 41.05
CA ASN A 196 22.48 -6.68 41.77
C ASN A 196 23.65 -6.44 42.77
N LEU A 197 23.70 -5.25 43.38
CA LEU A 197 24.70 -4.79 44.36
C LEU A 197 24.02 -4.44 45.69
N HIS A 198 24.69 -4.69 46.81
CA HIS A 198 24.14 -4.48 48.14
C HIS A 198 24.97 -3.45 48.92
N HIS A 199 24.32 -2.41 49.44
CA HIS A 199 24.96 -1.38 50.26
C HIS A 199 23.98 -0.82 51.31
N PRO A 200 24.43 -0.46 52.52
CA PRO A 200 23.55 0.05 53.59
C PRO A 200 22.83 1.37 53.25
N SER A 201 23.35 2.16 52.31
CA SER A 201 22.73 3.43 51.90
C SER A 201 21.40 3.24 51.16
N TRP A 202 21.21 2.13 50.44
CA TRP A 202 19.94 1.80 49.77
C TRP A 202 19.25 0.55 50.33
N GLY A 203 20.01 -0.45 50.78
CA GLY A 203 19.48 -1.71 51.33
C GLY A 203 19.08 -1.67 52.80
N GLY A 204 19.39 -0.59 53.53
CA GLY A 204 19.11 -0.46 54.96
C GLY A 204 20.14 -1.17 55.85
N ASP A 205 19.88 -1.19 57.16
CA ASP A 205 20.81 -1.70 58.18
C ASP A 205 20.95 -3.24 58.19
N GLU A 206 20.08 -3.94 57.46
CA GLU A 206 20.05 -5.42 57.35
C GLU A 206 21.10 -5.98 56.35
N VAL A 207 21.86 -5.12 55.65
CA VAL A 207 22.87 -5.54 54.67
C VAL A 207 24.15 -6.02 55.37
N THR A 208 24.40 -7.32 55.35
CA THR A 208 25.55 -7.95 56.03
C THR A 208 26.80 -8.12 55.16
N THR A 209 26.65 -8.09 53.83
CA THR A 209 27.75 -8.23 52.87
C THR A 209 27.73 -7.06 51.90
N ILE A 210 28.85 -6.33 51.80
CA ILE A 210 28.98 -5.16 50.94
C ILE A 210 30.05 -5.46 49.89
N GLU A 211 29.67 -5.43 48.61
CA GLU A 211 30.65 -5.59 47.53
C GLU A 211 31.47 -4.30 47.32
N PRO A 212 32.77 -4.37 46.99
CA PRO A 212 33.59 -3.17 46.73
C PRO A 212 33.02 -2.26 45.63
N GLN A 213 32.42 -2.85 44.60
CA GLN A 213 31.71 -2.13 43.52
C GLN A 213 30.52 -1.33 44.04
N ALA A 214 29.84 -1.79 45.10
CA ALA A 214 28.71 -1.09 45.68
C ALA A 214 29.16 0.18 46.44
N ILE A 215 30.32 0.12 47.11
CA ILE A 215 30.95 1.27 47.77
C ILE A 215 31.41 2.29 46.72
N GLU A 216 32.08 1.83 45.67
CA GLU A 216 32.54 2.67 44.56
C GLU A 216 31.36 3.40 43.89
N LEU A 217 30.23 2.70 43.69
CA LEU A 217 29.03 3.27 43.08
C LEU A 217 28.38 4.31 43.99
N ALA A 218 28.24 4.00 45.28
CA ALA A 218 27.63 4.91 46.26
C ALA A 218 28.44 6.21 46.38
N ASN A 219 29.76 6.10 46.54
CA ASN A 219 30.65 7.24 46.69
C ASN A 219 30.75 8.05 45.39
N GLY A 220 30.88 7.37 44.25
CA GLY A 220 31.00 8.03 42.96
C GLY A 220 29.75 8.78 42.52
N LEU A 221 28.55 8.19 42.75
CA LEU A 221 27.28 8.88 42.49
C LEU A 221 27.07 10.08 43.44
N ALA A 222 27.42 9.93 44.72
CA ALA A 222 27.36 11.04 45.67
C ALA A 222 28.31 12.19 45.27
N GLN A 223 29.53 11.88 44.84
CA GLN A 223 30.51 12.86 44.37
C GLN A 223 30.05 13.56 43.08
N ALA A 224 29.30 12.86 42.23
CA ALA A 224 28.74 13.41 40.99
C ALA A 224 27.42 14.18 41.17
N GLY A 225 26.92 14.36 42.40
CA GLY A 225 25.65 15.05 42.65
C GLY A 225 24.43 14.27 42.15
N MET A 226 24.48 12.94 42.21
CA MET A 226 23.35 12.06 41.90
C MET A 226 22.66 11.64 43.20
N GLU A 227 21.37 11.92 43.31
CA GLU A 227 20.56 11.61 44.48
C GLU A 227 19.74 10.34 44.28
N LEU A 228 19.66 9.52 45.32
CA LEU A 228 18.90 8.27 45.30
C LEU A 228 17.42 8.55 45.55
N LEU A 229 16.56 8.24 44.57
CA LEU A 229 15.11 8.34 44.70
C LEU A 229 14.49 7.09 45.34
N THR A 230 15.15 5.93 45.22
CA THR A 230 14.70 4.69 45.87
C THR A 230 14.76 4.84 47.39
N THR A 231 13.63 4.64 48.06
CA THR A 231 13.57 4.72 49.52
C THR A 231 14.50 3.69 50.18
N ARG A 232 15.36 4.15 51.10
CA ARG A 232 16.29 3.29 51.86
C ARG A 232 15.54 2.13 52.53
N GLY A 233 16.03 0.91 52.34
CA GLY A 233 15.46 -0.32 52.90
C GLY A 233 14.20 -0.82 52.19
N PHE A 234 13.72 -0.14 51.15
CA PHE A 234 12.53 -0.57 50.42
C PHE A 234 12.83 -1.80 49.56
N ARG A 235 12.15 -2.91 49.84
CA ARG A 235 12.39 -4.21 49.19
C ARG A 235 11.86 -4.21 47.75
N THR A 236 12.74 -4.05 46.76
CA THR A 236 12.40 -4.06 45.33
C THR A 236 12.40 -5.47 44.72
N TYR A 237 13.10 -6.41 45.36
CA TYR A 237 13.20 -7.82 45.00
C TYR A 237 12.81 -8.76 46.15
N ALA A 238 12.08 -9.84 45.87
CA ALA A 238 11.74 -10.89 46.85
C ALA A 238 11.56 -12.27 46.20
N ARG A 239 12.13 -13.32 46.81
CA ARG A 239 12.06 -14.71 46.30
C ARG A 239 11.10 -15.56 47.14
N GLY A 240 9.96 -16.03 46.57
CA GLY A 240 8.99 -16.90 47.25
C GLY A 240 7.53 -16.72 46.78
N LYS A 241 6.60 -17.59 47.21
CA LYS A 241 5.16 -17.57 46.83
C LYS A 241 4.33 -16.46 47.53
N CYS A 242 4.92 -15.77 48.49
CA CYS A 242 4.31 -14.68 49.25
C CYS A 242 5.37 -13.58 49.40
N PHE A 243 4.97 -12.30 49.31
CA PHE A 243 5.86 -11.13 49.46
C PHE A 243 6.48 -10.97 50.88
N ALA A 244 6.48 -12.05 51.67
CA ALA A 244 7.06 -12.20 53.00
C ALA A 244 8.18 -13.29 53.03
N GLY A 245 8.76 -13.67 51.88
CA GLY A 245 9.75 -14.75 51.78
C GLY A 245 11.11 -14.45 52.43
N GLU A 246 11.83 -15.51 52.82
CA GLU A 246 13.12 -15.55 53.56
C GLU A 246 14.29 -14.79 52.91
N PHE A 247 14.19 -14.37 51.65
CA PHE A 247 15.20 -13.58 50.95
C PHE A 247 14.56 -12.43 50.16
N SER A 248 14.85 -11.19 50.56
CA SER A 248 14.44 -9.96 49.88
C SER A 248 15.55 -8.91 49.94
N SER A 249 15.71 -8.12 48.88
CA SER A 249 16.77 -7.11 48.79
C SER A 249 16.35 -5.89 47.97
N THR A 250 17.10 -4.79 48.14
CA THR A 250 16.95 -3.55 47.37
C THR A 250 18.05 -3.49 46.32
N ILE A 251 17.77 -4.02 45.13
CA ILE A 251 18.74 -4.13 44.03
C ILE A 251 18.32 -3.37 42.77
N ASP A 252 17.06 -2.91 42.74
CA ASP A 252 16.53 -2.10 41.64
C ASP A 252 16.55 -0.63 42.06
N LEU A 253 17.53 0.13 41.54
CA LEU A 253 17.80 1.49 42.00
C LEU A 253 17.33 2.51 40.98
N THR A 254 16.96 3.70 41.47
CA THR A 254 16.61 4.89 40.68
C THR A 254 17.37 6.08 41.25
N TYR A 255 18.33 6.59 40.50
CA TYR A 255 19.03 7.84 40.80
C TYR A 255 18.66 8.92 39.79
N ALA A 256 18.69 10.17 40.24
CA ALA A 256 18.53 11.35 39.40
C ALA A 256 19.59 12.40 39.74
N SER A 257 20.08 13.14 38.76
CA SER A 257 20.97 14.28 39.00
C SER A 257 20.26 15.35 39.84
N SER A 258 20.99 16.08 40.69
CA SER A 258 20.42 17.16 41.53
C SER A 258 19.64 18.22 40.72
N SER A 259 19.98 18.44 39.45
CA SER A 259 19.24 19.34 38.54
C SER A 259 17.81 18.87 38.21
N LEU A 260 17.56 17.56 38.30
CA LEU A 260 16.28 16.92 37.97
C LEU A 260 15.38 16.72 39.19
N ILE A 261 15.95 16.74 40.40
CA ILE A 261 15.23 16.55 41.67
C ILE A 261 14.04 17.51 41.84
N PRO A 262 14.13 18.82 41.53
CA PRO A 262 12.98 19.73 41.63
C PRO A 262 11.80 19.34 40.73
N PHE A 263 12.06 18.59 39.67
CA PHE A 263 11.03 18.12 38.74
C PHE A 263 10.46 16.74 39.14
N VAL A 264 11.08 16.02 40.07
CA VAL A 264 10.55 14.74 40.56
C VAL A 264 9.33 15.01 41.44
N ARG A 265 8.15 14.67 40.91
CA ARG A 265 6.89 14.81 41.64
C ARG A 265 6.68 13.68 42.63
N GLU A 266 6.93 12.44 42.19
CA GLU A 266 6.67 11.24 42.98
C GLU A 266 7.54 10.06 42.51
N TRP A 267 8.07 9.30 43.47
CA TRP A 267 8.65 7.98 43.26
C TRP A 267 7.84 6.96 44.06
N GLN A 268 7.36 5.89 43.41
CA GLN A 268 6.58 4.86 44.08
C GLN A 268 6.72 3.48 43.42
N SER A 269 6.28 2.45 44.13
CA SER A 269 6.20 1.08 43.63
C SER A 269 4.73 0.62 43.60
N PRO A 270 4.02 0.81 42.48
CA PRO A 270 2.62 0.44 42.38
C PRO A 270 2.45 -1.08 42.42
N ASP A 271 1.43 -1.55 43.14
CA ASP A 271 1.01 -2.95 43.07
C ASP A 271 0.28 -3.21 41.74
N VAL A 272 0.66 -4.27 41.06
CA VAL A 272 0.15 -4.60 39.71
C VAL A 272 -0.56 -5.96 39.75
N PRO A 273 -1.90 -5.95 39.89
CA PRO A 273 -2.69 -7.18 39.95
C PRO A 273 -2.43 -8.09 38.74
N GLY A 274 -2.01 -9.34 39.00
CA GLY A 274 -1.73 -10.33 37.97
C GLY A 274 -0.38 -10.20 37.25
N PHE A 275 0.50 -9.30 37.72
CA PHE A 275 1.91 -9.24 37.32
C PHE A 275 2.79 -9.76 38.47
N GLU A 276 2.73 -11.07 38.72
CA GLU A 276 3.53 -11.75 39.75
C GLU A 276 4.97 -11.92 39.27
N SER A 277 5.82 -10.96 39.68
CA SER A 277 7.26 -10.95 39.48
C SER A 277 7.95 -10.85 40.84
N ASP A 278 9.11 -11.48 40.95
CA ASP A 278 10.01 -11.34 42.08
C ASP A 278 10.71 -9.96 42.10
N HIS A 279 10.55 -9.14 41.06
CA HIS A 279 10.86 -7.70 41.09
C HIS A 279 9.58 -6.87 41.04
N ARG A 280 9.56 -5.78 41.80
CA ARG A 280 8.45 -4.82 41.79
C ARG A 280 8.52 -3.88 40.58
N VAL A 281 7.36 -3.37 40.16
CA VAL A 281 7.30 -2.25 39.21
C VAL A 281 7.68 -0.98 39.96
N ILE A 282 8.53 -0.16 39.34
CA ILE A 282 8.96 1.13 39.89
C ILE A 282 8.46 2.22 38.94
N MET A 283 7.90 3.27 39.52
CA MET A 283 7.33 4.41 38.82
C MET A 283 7.95 5.69 39.34
N THR A 284 8.38 6.55 38.42
CA THR A 284 8.85 7.90 38.71
C THR A 284 8.08 8.87 37.82
N THR A 285 7.42 9.85 38.44
CA THR A 285 6.66 10.89 37.75
C THR A 285 7.40 12.20 37.86
N LEU A 286 7.63 12.83 36.71
CA LEU A 286 8.29 14.13 36.61
C LEU A 286 7.30 15.19 36.18
N ASN A 287 7.32 16.37 36.80
CA ASN A 287 6.55 17.54 36.36
C ASN A 287 7.30 18.26 35.23
N LEU A 288 7.24 17.71 34.01
CA LEU A 288 7.93 18.22 32.82
C LEU A 288 6.99 18.28 31.63
N GLU A 289 6.96 19.40 30.93
CA GLU A 289 6.17 19.56 29.71
C GLU A 289 6.93 18.99 28.50
N ILE A 290 6.38 17.96 27.86
CA ILE A 290 6.96 17.39 26.63
C ILE A 290 6.14 17.85 25.44
N ASN A 291 6.82 18.26 24.36
CA ASN A 291 6.21 18.44 23.05
C ASN A 291 5.45 17.17 22.67
N ARG A 292 4.15 17.28 22.40
CA ARG A 292 3.29 16.12 22.08
C ARG A 292 2.70 16.28 20.69
N VAL A 293 2.72 15.21 19.89
CA VAL A 293 2.09 15.23 18.56
C VAL A 293 0.58 14.97 18.69
N PRO A 294 -0.30 15.92 18.33
CA PRO A 294 -1.71 15.62 18.13
C PRO A 294 -1.83 14.75 16.88
N SER A 295 -1.93 13.43 17.07
CA SER A 295 -2.10 12.47 15.96
C SER A 295 -3.49 12.50 15.30
N THR A 296 -4.32 13.51 15.57
CA THR A 296 -5.71 13.57 15.15
C THR A 296 -5.90 14.12 13.74
N TYR A 297 -6.90 13.61 13.02
CA TYR A 297 -7.34 14.16 11.74
C TYR A 297 -8.87 14.36 11.71
N TYR A 298 -9.33 15.33 10.93
CA TYR A 298 -10.75 15.63 10.77
C TYR A 298 -11.49 14.55 9.96
N MET A 299 -12.58 14.01 10.52
CA MET A 299 -13.45 13.03 9.89
C MET A 299 -14.66 13.68 9.22
N TRP A 300 -14.44 14.27 8.04
CA TRP A 300 -15.49 14.90 7.22
C TRP A 300 -16.72 14.03 6.97
N LYS A 301 -16.58 12.69 6.94
CA LYS A 301 -17.71 11.76 6.75
C LYS A 301 -18.70 11.70 7.91
N LEU A 302 -18.30 12.17 9.10
CA LEU A 302 -19.12 12.19 10.30
C LEU A 302 -19.67 13.58 10.60
N ALA A 303 -19.26 14.59 9.84
CA ALA A 303 -19.82 15.94 9.93
C ALA A 303 -21.30 15.90 9.54
N LYS A 304 -22.12 16.71 10.21
CA LYS A 304 -23.56 16.85 9.92
C LYS A 304 -23.73 17.89 8.81
N PRO A 305 -24.13 17.50 7.58
CA PRO A 305 -24.13 18.41 6.43
C PRO A 305 -24.96 19.67 6.66
N ASP A 306 -26.18 19.54 7.19
CA ASP A 306 -27.10 20.67 7.36
C ASP A 306 -26.60 21.70 8.36
N LYS A 307 -26.00 21.24 9.48
CA LYS A 307 -25.42 22.13 10.49
C LYS A 307 -24.17 22.84 9.97
N LEU A 308 -23.31 22.10 9.25
CA LEU A 308 -22.10 22.65 8.67
C LEU A 308 -22.45 23.71 7.63
N ARG A 309 -23.40 23.39 6.77
CA ARG A 309 -23.95 24.32 5.78
C ARG A 309 -24.47 25.62 6.42
N ALA A 310 -25.32 25.51 7.44
CA ALA A 310 -25.87 26.67 8.13
C ALA A 310 -24.76 27.54 8.73
N CYS A 311 -23.82 26.93 9.47
CA CYS A 311 -22.70 27.63 10.10
C CYS A 311 -21.79 28.34 9.09
N VAL A 312 -21.46 27.67 7.97
CA VAL A 312 -20.69 28.27 6.88
C VAL A 312 -21.48 29.40 6.21
N GLY A 313 -22.77 29.20 5.93
CA GLY A 313 -23.63 30.22 5.36
C GLY A 313 -23.71 31.48 6.22
N ASP A 314 -23.88 31.33 7.53
CA ASP A 314 -23.92 32.44 8.48
C ASP A 314 -22.57 33.15 8.58
N SER A 315 -21.45 32.42 8.46
CA SER A 315 -20.11 32.99 8.44
C SER A 315 -19.76 33.71 7.12
N LEU A 316 -20.39 33.31 6.00
CA LEU A 316 -20.18 33.93 4.69
C LEU A 316 -21.00 35.21 4.48
N LYS A 317 -22.23 35.29 5.01
CA LYS A 317 -23.14 36.44 4.84
C LYS A 317 -22.48 37.81 5.10
N PRO A 318 -21.69 38.03 6.19
CA PRO A 318 -21.08 39.33 6.47
C PRO A 318 -20.00 39.76 5.45
N ILE A 319 -19.48 38.83 4.65
CA ILE A 319 -18.42 39.13 3.66
C ILE A 319 -18.99 39.92 2.47
N GLY A 320 -20.23 39.61 2.08
CA GLY A 320 -20.90 40.25 0.94
C GLY A 320 -20.19 40.07 -0.41
N PHE A 321 -20.46 41.00 -1.33
CA PHE A 321 -19.94 41.00 -2.70
C PHE A 321 -19.38 42.37 -3.10
N PRO A 322 -18.32 42.87 -2.42
CA PRO A 322 -17.69 44.15 -2.78
C PRO A 322 -17.03 44.06 -4.16
N ALA A 323 -16.95 45.17 -4.89
CA ALA A 323 -16.22 45.20 -6.16
C ALA A 323 -14.73 44.89 -5.92
N LEU A 324 -14.18 43.88 -6.61
CA LEU A 324 -12.79 43.46 -6.49
C LEU A 324 -11.99 44.00 -7.67
N THR A 325 -11.45 45.21 -7.55
CA THR A 325 -10.74 45.93 -8.62
C THR A 325 -9.22 45.86 -8.54
N SER A 326 -8.66 45.41 -7.41
CA SER A 326 -7.21 45.26 -7.21
C SER A 326 -6.84 43.89 -6.64
N THR A 327 -5.57 43.50 -6.81
CA THR A 327 -5.01 42.24 -6.29
C THR A 327 -5.10 42.16 -4.76
N ALA A 328 -4.86 43.26 -4.05
CA ALA A 328 -4.99 43.34 -2.60
C ALA A 328 -6.42 43.11 -2.10
N MET A 329 -7.43 43.61 -2.84
CA MET A 329 -8.84 43.35 -2.53
C MET A 329 -9.20 41.87 -2.74
N ILE A 330 -8.69 41.26 -3.81
CA ILE A 330 -8.84 39.82 -4.08
C ILE A 330 -8.23 38.99 -2.93
N ASP A 331 -7.02 39.34 -2.47
CA ASP A 331 -6.34 38.62 -1.40
C ASP A 331 -7.09 38.69 -0.07
N ASN A 332 -7.59 39.87 0.28
CA ASN A 332 -8.41 40.05 1.49
C ASN A 332 -9.72 39.26 1.39
N TYR A 333 -10.39 39.29 0.24
CA TYR A 333 -11.64 38.56 0.04
C TYR A 333 -11.41 37.04 0.11
N ALA A 334 -10.38 36.52 -0.56
CA ALA A 334 -10.01 35.11 -0.52
C ALA A 334 -9.74 34.63 0.91
N ARG A 335 -8.99 35.43 1.70
CA ARG A 335 -8.71 35.14 3.11
C ARG A 335 -9.99 35.01 3.93
N LYS A 336 -10.91 35.97 3.81
CA LYS A 336 -12.20 35.97 4.53
C LYS A 336 -13.05 34.75 4.16
N VAL A 337 -13.13 34.40 2.88
CA VAL A 337 -13.90 33.24 2.40
C VAL A 337 -13.34 31.92 2.91
N VAL A 338 -12.01 31.78 2.99
CA VAL A 338 -11.38 30.59 3.59
C VAL A 338 -11.64 30.54 5.09
N GLN A 339 -11.48 31.66 5.81
CA GLN A 339 -11.68 31.74 7.26
C GLN A 339 -13.13 31.45 7.69
N ALA A 340 -14.12 31.71 6.83
CA ALA A 340 -15.53 31.39 7.09
C ALA A 340 -15.79 29.89 7.35
N PHE A 341 -14.89 28.99 6.94
CA PHE A 341 -15.01 27.56 7.25
C PHE A 341 -14.43 27.17 8.61
N GLY A 342 -13.56 27.98 9.21
CA GLY A 342 -12.85 27.68 10.46
C GLY A 342 -13.78 27.24 11.60
N PRO A 343 -14.78 28.07 11.98
CA PRO A 343 -15.71 27.73 13.06
C PRO A 343 -16.46 26.42 12.82
N ALA A 344 -16.87 26.16 11.58
CA ALA A 344 -17.58 24.94 11.22
C ALA A 344 -16.66 23.70 11.26
N ILE A 345 -15.39 23.84 10.85
CA ILE A 345 -14.39 22.76 10.92
C ILE A 345 -14.14 22.38 12.39
N GLU A 346 -13.86 23.37 13.24
CA GLU A 346 -13.48 23.15 14.64
C GLU A 346 -14.62 22.56 15.46
N THR A 347 -15.86 23.02 15.26
CA THR A 347 -17.00 22.65 16.11
C THR A 347 -17.81 21.46 15.59
N LEU A 348 -17.90 21.27 14.26
CA LEU A 348 -18.83 20.32 13.64
C LEU A 348 -18.15 19.13 12.97
N VAL A 349 -16.83 19.14 12.79
CA VAL A 349 -16.08 18.05 12.16
C VAL A 349 -15.31 17.26 13.23
N PRO A 350 -15.71 16.01 13.54
CA PRO A 350 -15.05 15.25 14.60
C PRO A 350 -13.59 14.92 14.29
N LEU A 351 -12.71 15.08 15.27
CA LEU A 351 -11.33 14.59 15.24
C LEU A 351 -11.26 13.08 15.54
N ALA A 352 -10.37 12.37 14.87
CA ALA A 352 -10.07 10.97 15.16
C ALA A 352 -8.57 10.71 15.14
N SER A 353 -8.09 9.84 16.03
CA SER A 353 -6.71 9.32 15.98
C SER A 353 -6.51 8.45 14.73
N PRO A 354 -5.27 8.28 14.25
CA PRO A 354 -4.99 7.48 13.07
C PRO A 354 -5.50 6.07 13.35
N PRO A 355 -6.23 5.45 12.42
CA PRO A 355 -6.70 4.10 12.64
C PRO A 355 -5.46 3.20 12.74
N GLY A 356 -5.11 2.75 13.94
CA GLY A 356 -3.98 1.85 14.15
C GLY A 356 -4.05 0.67 13.18
N SER A 357 -2.90 0.16 12.72
CA SER A 357 -2.78 -0.94 11.75
C SER A 357 -3.42 -2.27 12.20
N LYS A 358 -4.17 -2.27 13.30
CA LYS A 358 -4.76 -3.44 13.92
C LYS A 358 -5.84 -4.05 13.03
N ARG A 359 -5.77 -5.36 12.93
CA ARG A 359 -6.90 -6.21 12.60
C ARG A 359 -8.04 -5.89 13.57
N PRO A 360 -9.29 -5.71 13.12
CA PRO A 360 -10.41 -5.51 14.03
C PRO A 360 -10.47 -6.65 15.04
N LYS A 361 -10.41 -6.32 16.34
CA LYS A 361 -10.55 -7.30 17.42
C LYS A 361 -12.03 -7.71 17.47
N THR A 362 -12.36 -8.89 16.98
CA THR A 362 -13.65 -9.53 17.26
C THR A 362 -13.62 -10.15 18.66
N ARG A 363 -14.77 -10.17 19.34
CA ARG A 363 -14.90 -10.84 20.63
C ARG A 363 -14.76 -12.35 20.40
N PRO A 364 -13.90 -13.07 21.14
CA PRO A 364 -13.81 -14.53 21.02
C PRO A 364 -15.17 -15.12 21.39
N ASN A 365 -15.71 -15.98 20.53
CA ASN A 365 -16.88 -16.80 20.84
C ASN A 365 -16.52 -17.87 21.89
N LEU A 366 -17.52 -18.56 22.41
CA LEU A 366 -17.35 -19.57 23.46
C LEU A 366 -16.34 -20.67 23.06
N ALA A 367 -16.34 -21.09 21.79
CA ALA A 367 -15.38 -22.04 21.24
C ALA A 367 -13.92 -21.53 21.31
N THR A 368 -13.69 -20.26 20.93
CA THR A 368 -12.38 -19.62 21.05
C THR A 368 -11.94 -19.48 22.51
N GLN A 369 -12.86 -19.13 23.43
CA GLN A 369 -12.57 -19.04 24.86
C GLN A 369 -12.20 -20.40 25.47
N ARG A 370 -12.95 -21.45 25.13
CA ARG A 370 -12.67 -22.83 25.56
C ARG A 370 -11.35 -23.34 24.99
N ALA A 371 -11.05 -23.08 23.72
CA ALA A 371 -9.77 -23.42 23.11
C ALA A 371 -8.60 -22.63 23.74
N GLN A 372 -8.79 -21.36 24.09
CA GLN A 372 -7.79 -20.58 24.83
C GLN A 372 -7.53 -21.17 26.22
N ASN A 373 -8.58 -21.60 26.91
CA ASN A 373 -8.46 -22.29 28.19
C ASN A 373 -7.75 -23.66 28.04
N LEU A 374 -8.00 -24.42 26.97
CA LEU A 374 -7.30 -25.67 26.68
C LEU A 374 -5.82 -25.45 26.39
N VAL A 375 -5.44 -24.40 25.65
CA VAL A 375 -4.03 -24.02 25.47
C VAL A 375 -3.40 -23.70 26.82
N ARG A 376 -4.07 -22.92 27.66
CA ARG A 376 -3.58 -22.55 28.99
C ARG A 376 -3.39 -23.78 29.89
N LEU A 377 -4.38 -24.68 29.94
CA LEU A 377 -4.33 -25.91 30.74
C LEU A 377 -3.26 -26.88 30.23
N ALA A 378 -3.09 -27.00 28.91
CA ALA A 378 -2.02 -27.80 28.32
C ALA A 378 -0.64 -27.22 28.64
N GLU A 379 -0.47 -25.89 28.60
CA GLU A 379 0.78 -25.21 28.99
C GLU A 379 1.06 -25.28 30.49
N GLU A 380 0.04 -25.29 31.35
CA GLU A 380 0.17 -25.53 32.80
C GLU A 380 0.58 -26.99 33.09
N ARG A 381 0.01 -27.97 32.40
CA ARG A 381 0.36 -29.39 32.58
C ARG A 381 1.70 -29.79 31.94
N GLU A 382 2.05 -29.20 30.80
CA GLU A 382 3.35 -29.37 30.14
C GLU A 382 4.50 -28.85 31.04
N ARG A 383 4.25 -27.76 31.79
CA ARG A 383 5.19 -27.25 32.80
C ARG A 383 5.37 -28.17 34.01
N ASN A 384 4.40 -29.06 34.28
CA ASN A 384 4.39 -29.94 35.45
C ASN A 384 4.68 -31.41 35.12
N SER A 385 4.87 -31.76 33.85
CA SER A 385 5.04 -33.14 33.36
C SER A 385 6.51 -33.52 33.26
N ALA A 386 6.96 -34.52 34.03
CA ALA A 386 8.31 -35.08 33.95
C ALA A 386 8.50 -36.13 32.84
N VAL A 387 7.43 -36.55 32.15
CA VAL A 387 7.42 -37.71 31.23
C VAL A 387 7.21 -37.28 29.77
N THR A 388 8.10 -37.71 28.87
CA THR A 388 8.14 -37.35 27.43
C THR A 388 6.87 -37.73 26.65
N ARG A 389 6.13 -38.75 27.08
CA ARG A 389 4.91 -39.24 26.39
C ARG A 389 3.69 -38.37 26.66
N GLU A 390 3.58 -37.77 27.85
CA GLU A 390 2.52 -36.81 28.21
C GLU A 390 2.75 -35.45 27.51
N SER A 391 4.00 -35.00 27.41
CA SER A 391 4.35 -33.79 26.65
C SER A 391 3.97 -33.87 25.17
N GLN A 392 4.08 -35.04 24.53
CA GLN A 392 3.61 -35.22 23.14
C GLN A 392 2.09 -35.13 23.00
N GLN A 393 1.34 -35.63 23.98
CA GLN A 393 -0.13 -35.52 24.00
C GLN A 393 -0.57 -34.07 24.25
N HIS A 394 0.08 -33.36 25.17
CA HIS A 394 -0.16 -31.93 25.42
C HIS A 394 0.17 -31.06 24.20
N PHE A 395 1.27 -31.37 23.48
CA PHE A 395 1.61 -30.69 22.23
C PHE A 395 0.53 -30.86 21.15
N LYS A 396 -0.07 -32.06 21.03
CA LYS A 396 -1.19 -32.31 20.10
C LYS A 396 -2.44 -31.52 20.48
N VAL A 397 -2.82 -31.50 21.76
CA VAL A 397 -3.97 -30.72 22.28
C VAL A 397 -3.75 -29.22 22.07
N LYS A 398 -2.54 -28.73 22.36
CA LYS A 398 -2.13 -27.34 22.14
C LYS A 398 -2.21 -26.97 20.66
N ARG A 399 -1.69 -27.80 19.76
CA ARG A 399 -1.75 -27.57 18.30
C ARG A 399 -3.19 -27.60 17.79
N PHE A 400 -4.03 -28.51 18.30
CA PHE A 400 -5.46 -28.57 17.99
C PHE A 400 -6.18 -27.29 18.43
N ALA A 401 -6.03 -26.89 19.69
CA ALA A 401 -6.66 -25.70 20.23
C ALA A 401 -6.15 -24.42 19.54
N GLN A 402 -4.86 -24.32 19.22
CA GLN A 402 -4.29 -23.23 18.42
C GLN A 402 -4.87 -23.20 17.00
N ASN A 403 -5.07 -24.35 16.36
CA ASN A 403 -5.74 -24.44 15.06
C ASN A 403 -7.19 -23.99 15.13
N VAL A 404 -7.94 -24.37 16.17
CA VAL A 404 -9.32 -23.90 16.40
C VAL A 404 -9.35 -22.38 16.57
N ILE A 405 -8.47 -21.80 17.41
CA ILE A 405 -8.35 -20.34 17.60
C ILE A 405 -8.00 -19.65 16.27
N ARG A 406 -7.08 -20.21 15.48
CA ARG A 406 -6.66 -19.65 14.19
C ARG A 406 -7.83 -19.64 13.19
N LYS A 407 -8.53 -20.76 13.05
CA LYS A 407 -9.69 -20.93 12.18
C LYS A 407 -10.83 -19.99 12.58
N GLU A 408 -11.16 -19.92 13.87
CA GLU A 408 -12.22 -19.05 14.40
C GLU A 408 -11.91 -17.56 14.27
N ARG A 409 -10.66 -17.14 14.51
CA ARG A 409 -10.24 -15.75 14.24
C ARG A 409 -10.35 -15.41 12.76
N SER A 410 -10.08 -16.37 11.87
CA SER A 410 -10.30 -16.21 10.44
C SER A 410 -11.79 -16.09 10.14
N ALA A 411 -12.60 -17.06 10.57
CA ALA A 411 -14.04 -17.09 10.35
C ALA A 411 -14.76 -15.85 10.90
N SER A 412 -14.39 -15.38 12.09
CA SER A 412 -14.91 -14.16 12.71
C SER A 412 -14.54 -12.91 11.93
N PHE A 413 -13.30 -12.84 11.43
CA PHE A 413 -12.85 -11.76 10.55
C PHE A 413 -13.61 -11.80 9.20
N HIS A 414 -13.84 -12.98 8.63
CA HIS A 414 -14.63 -13.17 7.43
C HIS A 414 -16.12 -12.81 7.62
N ARG A 415 -16.73 -13.14 8.76
CA ARG A 415 -18.09 -12.73 9.13
C ARG A 415 -18.23 -11.20 9.26
N MET A 416 -17.21 -10.53 9.77
CA MET A 416 -17.19 -9.07 9.79
C MET A 416 -17.08 -8.49 8.37
N LEU A 417 -16.28 -9.10 7.49
CA LEU A 417 -16.17 -8.67 6.09
C LEU A 417 -17.49 -8.88 5.33
N SER A 418 -18.21 -9.97 5.61
CA SER A 418 -19.52 -10.24 4.98
C SER A 418 -20.59 -9.23 5.40
N GLN A 419 -20.51 -8.69 6.62
CA GLN A 419 -21.40 -7.62 7.10
C GLN A 419 -21.10 -6.23 6.47
N ASP A 420 -19.92 -6.00 5.90
CA ASP A 420 -19.50 -4.71 5.26
C ASP A 420 -19.60 -4.78 3.71
N ILE A 421 -20.18 -5.86 3.14
CA ILE A 421 -20.33 -6.13 1.68
C ILE A 421 -21.03 -4.99 0.93
N ALA A 422 -21.89 -4.22 1.61
CA ALA A 422 -22.61 -3.10 1.02
C ALA A 422 -21.71 -1.98 0.47
N LYS A 423 -20.42 -1.90 0.85
CA LYS A 423 -19.50 -0.83 0.41
C LYS A 423 -18.25 -1.40 -0.24
N ARG A 424 -18.39 -1.95 -1.46
CA ARG A 424 -17.35 -2.62 -2.29
C ARG A 424 -15.93 -1.99 -2.29
N ARG A 425 -15.80 -0.64 -2.27
CA ARG A 425 -14.49 0.05 -2.14
C ARG A 425 -13.74 -0.28 -0.84
N ARG A 426 -14.46 -0.63 0.23
CA ARG A 426 -13.88 -1.05 1.51
C ARG A 426 -13.27 -2.44 1.45
N LEU A 427 -13.78 -3.37 0.64
CA LEU A 427 -13.25 -4.74 0.57
C LEU A 427 -11.81 -4.79 0.04
N TYR A 428 -11.51 -4.08 -1.05
CA TYR A 428 -10.11 -3.96 -1.51
C TYR A 428 -9.24 -3.17 -0.53
N PHE A 429 -9.79 -2.12 0.09
CA PHE A 429 -9.09 -1.41 1.15
C PHE A 429 -8.72 -2.37 2.30
N TRP A 430 -9.61 -3.28 2.69
CA TRP A 430 -9.35 -4.31 3.69
C TRP A 430 -8.32 -5.34 3.23
N ALA A 431 -8.34 -5.78 1.96
CA ALA A 431 -7.28 -6.65 1.38
C ALA A 431 -5.90 -5.97 1.48
N ARG A 432 -5.81 -4.71 1.02
CA ARG A 432 -4.58 -3.91 1.06
C ARG A 432 -4.14 -3.60 2.48
N ARG A 433 -5.08 -3.34 3.39
CA ARG A 433 -4.79 -3.14 4.81
C ARG A 433 -4.32 -4.45 5.46
N GLY A 434 -4.88 -5.59 5.07
CA GLY A 434 -4.44 -6.95 5.42
C GLY A 434 -3.00 -7.23 5.02
N ALA A 435 -2.60 -6.78 3.83
CA ALA A 435 -1.21 -6.81 3.38
C ALA A 435 -0.28 -5.95 4.27
N SER A 436 -0.81 -4.87 4.86
CA SER A 436 -0.08 -3.99 5.78
C SER A 436 -0.15 -4.37 7.26
N TRP A 437 -0.96 -5.36 7.67
CA TRP A 437 -1.05 -5.76 9.09
C TRP A 437 0.24 -6.33 9.64
N ASN A 438 1.09 -6.88 8.77
CA ASN A 438 2.43 -7.36 9.10
C ASN A 438 3.53 -6.41 8.63
N LYS A 439 3.19 -5.31 7.92
CA LYS A 439 4.17 -4.26 7.68
C LYS A 439 4.39 -3.56 9.00
N LYS A 440 5.64 -3.61 9.49
CA LYS A 440 6.09 -2.85 10.66
C LYS A 440 5.55 -1.43 10.53
N ALA A 441 5.09 -0.84 11.64
CA ALA A 441 4.82 0.58 11.67
C ALA A 441 6.00 1.28 10.98
N LEU A 442 5.71 2.25 10.08
CA LEU A 442 6.76 3.01 9.40
C LEU A 442 7.76 3.42 10.47
N MET A 443 8.95 2.81 10.46
CA MET A 443 9.97 3.21 11.41
C MET A 443 10.32 4.64 11.03
N PRO A 444 10.24 5.60 11.96
CA PRO A 444 10.55 6.99 11.70
C PRO A 444 11.97 7.15 11.18
N ILE A 445 12.24 8.26 10.49
CA ILE A 445 13.60 8.64 10.10
C ILE A 445 14.31 9.02 11.40
N ARG A 446 15.42 8.36 11.73
CA ARG A 446 16.21 8.65 12.94
C ARG A 446 17.36 9.61 12.65
N GLN A 447 17.90 9.51 11.44
CA GLN A 447 18.96 10.36 10.96
C GLN A 447 18.82 10.57 9.46
N VAL A 448 19.32 11.70 9.00
CA VAL A 448 19.48 11.98 7.58
C VAL A 448 20.95 12.27 7.33
N THR A 449 21.52 11.58 6.35
CA THR A 449 22.89 11.86 5.90
C THR A 449 22.82 12.60 4.58
N ALA A 450 23.40 13.80 4.55
CA ALA A 450 23.57 14.63 3.37
C ALA A 450 25.02 15.12 3.34
N ASP A 451 25.69 15.06 2.19
CA ASP A 451 27.06 15.55 2.00
C ASP A 451 28.09 15.09 3.06
N LYS A 452 27.97 13.81 3.48
CA LYS A 452 28.78 13.14 4.53
C LYS A 452 28.57 13.67 5.96
N LEU A 453 27.65 14.61 6.17
CA LEU A 453 27.18 15.03 7.48
C LEU A 453 25.88 14.30 7.85
N THR A 454 25.82 13.81 9.09
CA THR A 454 24.65 13.10 9.61
C THR A 454 23.92 13.99 10.62
N HIS A 455 22.69 14.37 10.28
CA HIS A 455 21.83 15.16 11.14
C HIS A 455 20.79 14.27 11.84
N ARG A 456 20.62 14.48 13.14
CA ARG A 456 19.66 13.75 14.00
C ARG A 456 18.57 14.64 14.58
N THR A 457 18.78 15.95 14.59
CA THR A 457 17.78 16.93 15.03
C THR A 457 16.66 17.08 13.98
N PRO A 458 15.39 17.26 14.37
CA PRO A 458 14.31 17.51 13.42
C PRO A 458 14.61 18.66 12.45
N ASP A 459 15.12 19.79 12.94
CA ASP A 459 15.46 20.94 12.08
C ASP A 459 16.66 20.66 11.17
N GLY A 460 17.74 20.06 11.69
CA GLY A 460 18.87 19.63 10.85
C GLY A 460 18.44 18.64 9.75
N MET A 461 17.54 17.70 10.05
CA MET A 461 16.98 16.79 9.04
C MET A 461 16.13 17.54 8.00
N ALA A 462 15.26 18.46 8.46
CA ALA A 462 14.46 19.31 7.56
C ALA A 462 15.36 20.21 6.68
N GLY A 463 16.46 20.71 7.23
CA GLY A 463 17.51 21.45 6.52
C GLY A 463 18.17 20.61 5.43
N CYS A 464 18.56 19.36 5.73
CA CYS A 464 19.09 18.43 4.72
C CYS A 464 18.12 18.19 3.57
N PHE A 465 16.83 18.00 3.89
CA PHE A 465 15.79 17.85 2.86
C PHE A 465 15.59 19.14 2.06
N ARG A 466 15.61 20.30 2.73
CA ARG A 466 15.48 21.61 2.09
C ARG A 466 16.61 21.84 1.08
N GLN A 467 17.85 21.67 1.52
CA GLN A 467 19.05 21.82 0.68
C GLN A 467 19.07 20.83 -0.49
N ALA A 468 18.70 19.57 -0.25
CA ALA A 468 18.70 18.56 -1.32
C ALA A 468 17.63 18.79 -2.40
N MET A 469 16.48 19.37 -2.02
CA MET A 469 15.35 19.59 -2.94
C MET A 469 15.41 20.96 -3.61
N TRP A 470 15.86 21.99 -2.88
CA TRP A 470 15.98 23.38 -3.35
C TRP A 470 17.38 23.94 -3.08
N PRO A 471 18.43 23.38 -3.72
CA PRO A 471 19.77 23.96 -3.66
C PRO A 471 19.70 25.38 -4.25
N ASP A 472 20.36 26.34 -3.60
CA ASP A 472 20.49 27.75 -4.05
C ASP A 472 19.24 28.65 -3.96
N GLY A 473 18.10 28.15 -3.49
CA GLY A 473 16.85 28.94 -3.38
C GLY A 473 16.50 29.47 -1.98
N THR A 474 17.37 29.26 -0.98
CA THR A 474 17.07 29.50 0.45
C THR A 474 18.27 30.02 1.26
N SER A 475 18.83 31.19 0.90
CA SER A 475 19.41 32.02 1.96
C SER A 475 18.26 32.50 2.87
N ASP A 476 18.52 32.65 4.17
CA ASP A 476 17.55 33.23 5.12
C ASP A 476 17.15 34.68 4.77
N GLU A 477 17.86 35.30 3.84
CA GLU A 477 17.53 36.60 3.27
C GLU A 477 16.37 36.47 2.28
N GLN A 478 15.33 37.29 2.50
CA GLN A 478 14.23 37.52 1.56
C GLN A 478 14.79 37.87 0.18
N GLN A 479 14.99 36.87 -0.69
CA GLN A 479 15.19 37.15 -2.10
C GLN A 479 13.88 37.73 -2.62
N VAL A 480 13.83 39.06 -2.76
CA VAL A 480 12.79 39.76 -3.50
C VAL A 480 12.63 39.01 -4.82
N PRO A 481 11.40 38.58 -5.20
CA PRO A 481 11.19 37.93 -6.47
C PRO A 481 11.82 38.79 -7.58
N PRO A 482 12.66 38.22 -8.47
CA PRO A 482 13.20 38.98 -9.59
C PRO A 482 12.03 39.58 -10.37
N ASP A 483 12.16 40.78 -10.92
CA ASP A 483 11.08 41.38 -11.70
C ASP A 483 10.66 40.44 -12.83
N ARG A 484 9.36 40.47 -13.14
CA ARG A 484 8.85 39.73 -14.29
C ARG A 484 9.60 40.22 -15.54
N PRO A 485 10.10 39.32 -16.41
CA PRO A 485 10.72 39.73 -17.67
C PRO A 485 9.80 40.66 -18.48
N SER A 486 10.35 41.73 -19.05
CA SER A 486 9.60 42.68 -19.88
C SER A 486 8.92 41.97 -21.04
N ASP A 487 7.66 42.30 -21.30
CA ASP A 487 6.94 41.74 -22.43
C ASP A 487 7.42 42.35 -23.75
N ASP A 488 7.49 41.52 -24.79
CA ASP A 488 7.81 41.94 -26.14
C ASP A 488 6.62 42.72 -26.73
N SER A 489 6.82 44.02 -26.98
CA SER A 489 5.82 44.94 -27.50
C SER A 489 5.36 44.61 -28.92
N GLU A 490 6.13 43.82 -29.67
CA GLU A 490 5.77 43.41 -31.04
C GLU A 490 4.97 42.09 -31.07
N ARG A 491 4.77 41.43 -29.93
CA ARG A 491 4.13 40.11 -29.87
C ARG A 491 2.61 40.20 -30.05
N VAL A 492 2.05 39.38 -30.94
CA VAL A 492 0.60 39.19 -31.11
C VAL A 492 0.11 38.02 -30.25
N PRO A 493 -0.58 38.24 -29.12
CA PRO A 493 -1.01 37.17 -28.23
C PRO A 493 -2.23 36.42 -28.76
N PHE A 494 -2.36 35.14 -28.40
CA PHE A 494 -3.59 34.38 -28.63
C PHE A 494 -4.77 34.91 -27.80
N VAL A 495 -5.99 34.76 -28.32
CA VAL A 495 -7.21 35.19 -27.63
C VAL A 495 -7.86 34.02 -26.90
N VAL A 496 -8.15 34.21 -25.61
CA VAL A 496 -8.90 33.25 -24.79
C VAL A 496 -9.84 34.00 -23.87
N SER A 497 -11.08 33.52 -23.74
CA SER A 497 -12.06 34.09 -22.83
C SER A 497 -11.60 34.02 -21.37
N GLN A 498 -11.74 35.14 -20.67
CA GLN A 498 -11.59 35.25 -19.22
C GLN A 498 -12.92 35.05 -18.49
N ASP A 499 -14.02 34.88 -19.23
CA ASP A 499 -15.36 34.78 -18.67
C ASP A 499 -15.53 33.49 -17.88
N LEU A 500 -16.16 33.63 -16.72
CA LEU A 500 -16.40 32.53 -15.80
C LEU A 500 -17.90 32.42 -15.53
N GLU A 501 -18.47 31.28 -15.86
CA GLU A 501 -19.86 30.99 -15.53
C GLU A 501 -19.99 30.37 -14.13
N LYS A 502 -21.10 30.65 -13.43
CA LYS A 502 -21.44 29.97 -12.17
C LYS A 502 -21.59 28.44 -12.36
N SER A 503 -22.07 28.02 -13.53
CA SER A 503 -22.24 26.60 -13.91
C SER A 503 -20.90 25.84 -13.86
N GLU A 504 -19.82 26.48 -14.30
CA GLU A 504 -18.46 25.93 -14.34
C GLU A 504 -17.94 25.67 -12.92
N VAL A 505 -18.04 26.68 -12.04
CA VAL A 505 -17.63 26.57 -10.64
C VAL A 505 -18.44 25.50 -9.91
N LYS A 506 -19.77 25.46 -10.12
CA LYS A 506 -20.65 24.44 -9.55
C LYS A 506 -20.24 23.03 -9.98
N SER A 507 -19.96 22.83 -11.27
CA SER A 507 -19.48 21.56 -11.81
C SER A 507 -18.14 21.13 -11.21
N LEU A 508 -17.21 22.06 -11.02
CA LEU A 508 -15.89 21.77 -10.43
C LEU A 508 -15.96 21.30 -8.99
N ILE A 509 -16.79 21.92 -8.15
CA ILE A 509 -17.01 21.50 -6.75
C ILE A 509 -17.65 20.10 -6.74
N ALA A 510 -18.70 19.88 -7.53
CA ALA A 510 -19.40 18.60 -7.57
C ALA A 510 -18.47 17.44 -8.00
N ARG A 511 -17.63 17.68 -9.01
CA ARG A 511 -16.69 16.68 -9.57
C ARG A 511 -15.39 16.55 -8.78
N ALA A 512 -15.16 17.37 -7.75
CA ALA A 512 -13.97 17.28 -6.93
C ALA A 512 -13.85 15.88 -6.26
N PRO A 513 -12.66 15.28 -6.18
CA PRO A 513 -12.50 13.95 -5.58
C PRO A 513 -12.63 13.99 -4.05
N SER A 514 -13.43 13.09 -3.46
CA SER A 514 -13.50 12.92 -2.00
C SER A 514 -12.37 12.01 -1.48
N GLY A 515 -11.98 12.20 -0.22
CA GLY A 515 -10.95 11.43 0.48
C GLY A 515 -9.53 11.90 0.17
N LYS A 516 -9.36 13.14 -0.29
CA LYS A 516 -8.06 13.80 -0.45
C LYS A 516 -7.67 14.52 0.83
N ALA A 517 -6.37 14.65 1.09
CA ALA A 517 -5.85 15.44 2.20
C ALA A 517 -6.08 16.94 1.94
N ALA A 518 -6.40 17.69 3.00
CA ALA A 518 -6.49 19.14 2.97
C ALA A 518 -5.11 19.80 3.01
N GLY A 519 -5.05 21.09 2.67
CA GLY A 519 -3.86 21.91 2.85
C GLY A 519 -3.74 22.45 4.29
N PRO A 520 -2.91 23.48 4.52
CA PRO A 520 -2.76 24.13 5.81
C PRO A 520 -4.06 24.73 6.38
N ASP A 521 -5.00 25.09 5.50
CA ASP A 521 -6.33 25.62 5.83
C ASP A 521 -7.32 24.59 6.39
N LEU A 522 -6.92 23.30 6.45
CA LEU A 522 -7.71 22.16 6.96
C LEU A 522 -9.01 21.88 6.18
N LEU A 523 -9.34 22.70 5.18
CA LEU A 523 -10.53 22.58 4.34
C LEU A 523 -10.35 21.48 3.27
N ALA A 524 -11.16 20.43 3.35
CA ALA A 524 -11.22 19.39 2.33
C ALA A 524 -12.35 19.63 1.32
N TYR A 525 -12.26 18.98 0.16
CA TYR A 525 -13.31 19.00 -0.86
C TYR A 525 -14.69 18.56 -0.33
N GLU A 526 -14.72 17.66 0.66
CA GLU A 526 -15.96 17.27 1.33
C GLU A 526 -16.70 18.44 1.96
N GLY A 527 -16.00 19.34 2.66
CA GLY A 527 -16.60 20.53 3.27
C GLY A 527 -17.22 21.45 2.23
N MET A 528 -16.46 21.71 1.16
CA MET A 528 -16.93 22.55 0.03
C MET A 528 -18.17 21.95 -0.66
N LYS A 529 -18.27 20.62 -0.74
CA LYS A 529 -19.44 19.94 -1.30
C LYS A 529 -20.68 20.03 -0.40
N MET A 530 -20.51 20.03 0.92
CA MET A 530 -21.63 20.14 1.87
C MET A 530 -22.27 21.53 1.83
N ALA A 531 -21.43 22.57 1.76
CA ALA A 531 -21.82 23.98 1.69
C ALA A 531 -21.77 24.54 0.25
N GLN A 532 -22.01 23.70 -0.76
CA GLN A 532 -21.79 24.06 -2.16
C GLN A 532 -22.67 25.25 -2.61
N GLU A 533 -23.95 25.27 -2.24
CA GLU A 533 -24.89 26.28 -2.72
C GLU A 533 -24.61 27.64 -2.08
N GLU A 534 -24.20 27.65 -0.81
CA GLU A 534 -23.82 28.85 -0.05
C GLU A 534 -22.47 29.40 -0.53
N LEU A 535 -21.52 28.52 -0.85
CA LEU A 535 -20.17 28.88 -1.26
C LEU A 535 -20.10 29.36 -2.72
N LEU A 536 -20.97 28.85 -3.60
CA LEU A 536 -20.90 29.07 -5.04
C LEU A 536 -20.88 30.56 -5.43
N PRO A 537 -21.75 31.45 -4.90
CA PRO A 537 -21.73 32.88 -5.23
C PRO A 537 -20.39 33.54 -4.87
N TYR A 538 -19.83 33.22 -3.70
CA TYR A 538 -18.58 33.82 -3.21
C TYR A 538 -17.37 33.34 -4.03
N LEU A 539 -17.33 32.06 -4.42
CA LEU A 539 -16.27 31.57 -5.29
C LEU A 539 -16.33 32.14 -6.69
N HIS A 540 -17.53 32.28 -7.27
CA HIS A 540 -17.69 32.91 -8.58
C HIS A 540 -17.23 34.37 -8.54
N HIS A 541 -17.65 35.11 -7.51
CA HIS A 541 -17.27 36.51 -7.27
C HIS A 541 -15.76 36.68 -7.02
N LEU A 542 -15.11 35.70 -6.41
CA LEU A 542 -13.65 35.68 -6.21
C LEU A 542 -12.89 35.31 -7.49
N PHE A 543 -13.29 34.23 -8.17
CA PHE A 543 -12.52 33.64 -9.27
C PHE A 543 -12.60 34.47 -10.55
N ALA A 544 -13.72 35.13 -10.85
CA ALA A 544 -13.84 35.92 -12.07
C ALA A 544 -12.83 37.09 -12.11
N PRO A 545 -12.68 37.92 -11.05
CA PRO A 545 -11.62 38.93 -10.97
C PRO A 545 -10.21 38.36 -11.00
N CYS A 546 -9.96 37.18 -10.40
CA CYS A 546 -8.65 36.52 -10.47
C CYS A 546 -8.23 36.24 -11.93
N LEU A 547 -9.18 35.86 -12.79
CA LEU A 547 -8.93 35.60 -14.20
C LEU A 547 -8.73 36.90 -14.99
N LYS A 548 -9.54 37.93 -14.69
CA LYS A 548 -9.45 39.24 -15.35
C LYS A 548 -8.12 39.95 -15.07
N LEU A 549 -7.70 39.96 -13.80
CA LEU A 549 -6.47 40.61 -13.38
C LEU A 549 -5.22 39.71 -13.48
N GLY A 550 -5.38 38.43 -13.83
CA GLY A 550 -4.27 37.48 -13.84
C GLY A 550 -3.61 37.31 -12.47
N HIS A 551 -4.39 37.15 -11.40
CA HIS A 551 -3.87 37.06 -10.03
C HIS A 551 -4.19 35.73 -9.35
N HIS A 552 -3.20 35.12 -8.69
CA HIS A 552 -3.37 33.96 -7.84
C HIS A 552 -3.34 34.38 -6.35
N PRO A 553 -4.45 34.26 -5.61
CA PRO A 553 -4.56 34.82 -4.27
C PRO A 553 -3.52 34.29 -3.27
N ALA A 554 -3.00 35.17 -2.41
CA ALA A 554 -2.01 34.87 -1.38
C ALA A 554 -2.48 33.76 -0.40
N ALA A 555 -3.79 33.73 -0.08
CA ALA A 555 -4.39 32.68 0.75
C ALA A 555 -4.24 31.26 0.16
N PHE A 556 -3.89 31.12 -1.12
CA PHE A 556 -3.69 29.85 -1.81
C PHE A 556 -2.22 29.49 -2.03
N LYS A 557 -1.29 30.37 -1.64
CA LYS A 557 0.16 30.21 -1.90
C LYS A 557 0.92 29.43 -0.82
N GLN A 558 0.34 29.25 0.37
CA GLN A 558 0.93 28.46 1.45
C GLN A 558 0.63 26.96 1.27
N ALA A 559 1.67 26.12 1.36
CA ALA A 559 1.56 24.67 1.27
C ALA A 559 2.05 23.98 2.55
N CYS A 560 1.69 22.70 2.70
CA CYS A 560 2.38 21.78 3.60
C CYS A 560 3.05 20.69 2.76
N THR A 561 4.37 20.66 2.69
CA THR A 561 5.15 19.65 1.94
C THR A 561 5.33 18.39 2.78
N VAL A 562 4.65 17.31 2.41
CA VAL A 562 4.79 16.01 3.08
C VAL A 562 5.86 15.16 2.40
N MET A 563 6.82 14.65 3.16
CA MET A 563 7.86 13.76 2.66
C MET A 563 7.40 12.30 2.63
N LEU A 564 7.29 11.73 1.43
CA LEU A 564 6.88 10.34 1.22
C LEU A 564 8.05 9.46 0.78
N ARG A 565 8.20 8.28 1.41
CA ARG A 565 9.19 7.27 0.99
C ARG A 565 8.97 6.82 -0.46
N LYS A 566 10.03 6.87 -1.28
CA LYS A 566 10.05 6.16 -2.57
C LYS A 566 10.05 4.67 -2.30
N ALA A 567 9.30 3.88 -3.06
CA ALA A 567 9.20 2.44 -2.81
C ALA A 567 10.48 1.71 -3.26
N GLY A 568 10.91 0.71 -2.48
CA GLY A 568 12.02 -0.18 -2.88
C GLY A 568 13.41 0.45 -2.79
N MET A 569 13.59 1.48 -1.96
CA MET A 569 14.91 2.03 -1.66
C MET A 569 15.55 1.22 -0.53
N ASP A 570 16.85 0.96 -0.65
CA ASP A 570 17.63 0.23 0.37
C ASP A 570 17.91 1.10 1.59
N ASP A 571 18.12 2.39 1.37
CA ASP A 571 18.47 3.37 2.41
C ASP A 571 17.48 4.56 2.40
N TYR A 572 16.80 4.77 3.52
CA TYR A 572 15.85 5.88 3.73
C TYR A 572 16.43 7.02 4.59
N GLU A 573 17.70 6.97 4.94
CA GLU A 573 18.44 8.05 5.62
C GLU A 573 18.97 9.08 4.62
N GLN A 574 18.78 8.85 3.32
CA GLN A 574 19.20 9.76 2.27
C GLN A 574 18.02 10.60 1.77
N PRO A 575 18.15 11.94 1.60
CA PRO A 575 17.07 12.78 1.09
C PRO A 575 16.48 12.31 -0.25
N LYS A 576 17.35 11.82 -1.14
CA LYS A 576 16.98 11.29 -2.47
C LYS A 576 15.99 10.12 -2.44
N SER A 577 15.87 9.41 -1.31
CA SER A 577 14.94 8.30 -1.11
C SER A 577 13.51 8.73 -0.76
N TRP A 578 13.27 10.03 -0.69
CA TRP A 578 11.98 10.64 -0.39
C TRP A 578 11.47 11.48 -1.56
N ARG A 579 10.15 11.65 -1.62
CA ARG A 579 9.45 12.51 -2.58
C ARG A 579 8.68 13.58 -1.82
N PRO A 580 8.92 14.87 -2.10
CA PRO A 580 8.11 15.95 -1.55
C PRO A 580 6.73 15.97 -2.23
N VAL A 581 5.65 16.11 -1.45
CA VAL A 581 4.29 16.31 -1.99
C VAL A 581 3.67 17.53 -1.32
N ALA A 582 3.40 18.56 -2.11
CA ALA A 582 2.79 19.81 -1.64
C ALA A 582 1.27 19.65 -1.46
N LEU A 583 0.81 19.72 -0.21
CA LEU A 583 -0.60 19.81 0.12
C LEU A 583 -1.06 21.27 0.03
N LEU A 584 -1.54 21.67 -1.16
CA LEU A 584 -2.10 23.02 -1.38
C LEU A 584 -3.57 23.13 -0.94
N PRO A 585 -4.04 24.35 -0.59
CA PRO A 585 -5.43 24.66 -0.30
C PRO A 585 -6.41 24.15 -1.36
N CYS A 586 -7.48 23.46 -0.93
CA CYS A 586 -8.42 22.82 -1.84
C CYS A 586 -9.15 23.84 -2.74
N MET A 587 -9.41 25.04 -2.21
CA MET A 587 -10.08 26.14 -2.93
C MET A 587 -9.18 26.71 -4.04
N GLY A 588 -7.90 26.95 -3.76
CA GLY A 588 -6.91 27.36 -4.77
C GLY A 588 -6.79 26.35 -5.91
N LYS A 589 -6.79 25.05 -5.59
CA LYS A 589 -6.81 23.99 -6.62
C LYS A 589 -8.04 24.00 -7.54
N LEU A 590 -9.16 24.63 -7.15
CA LEU A 590 -10.30 24.81 -8.06
C LEU A 590 -10.01 25.93 -9.06
N LEU A 591 -9.48 27.07 -8.61
CA LEU A 591 -9.04 28.17 -9.47
C LEU A 591 -7.98 27.70 -10.46
N GLU A 592 -6.96 26.98 -9.97
CA GLU A 592 -5.90 26.42 -10.81
C GLU A 592 -6.45 25.45 -11.87
N LYS A 593 -7.53 24.70 -11.59
CA LYS A 593 -8.16 23.80 -12.60
C LYS A 593 -8.83 24.57 -13.72
N ILE A 594 -9.51 25.68 -13.41
CA ILE A 594 -10.12 26.56 -14.41
C ILE A 594 -9.03 27.06 -15.35
N PHE A 595 -7.96 27.61 -14.77
CA PHE A 595 -6.81 28.11 -15.53
C PHE A 595 -6.15 27.01 -16.37
N THR A 596 -5.88 25.85 -15.76
CA THR A 596 -5.28 24.69 -16.43
C THR A 596 -6.12 24.21 -17.61
N TYR A 597 -7.45 24.25 -17.50
CA TYR A 597 -8.34 23.85 -18.57
C TYR A 597 -8.17 24.77 -19.80
N ARG A 598 -8.23 26.09 -19.59
CA ARG A 598 -8.04 27.07 -20.66
C ARG A 598 -6.64 26.98 -21.30
N LEU A 599 -5.58 26.86 -20.49
CA LEU A 599 -4.21 26.69 -21.01
C LEU A 599 -4.06 25.39 -21.82
N LYS A 600 -4.72 24.30 -21.42
CA LYS A 600 -4.74 23.04 -22.17
C LYS A 600 -5.48 23.16 -23.50
N GLN A 601 -6.55 23.96 -23.57
CA GLN A 601 -7.27 24.20 -24.82
C GLN A 601 -6.35 24.92 -25.81
N LEU A 602 -5.73 26.02 -25.41
CA LEU A 602 -4.75 26.74 -26.23
C LEU A 602 -3.62 25.83 -26.73
N ALA A 603 -3.03 25.05 -25.82
CA ALA A 603 -1.92 24.17 -26.16
C ALA A 603 -2.29 23.14 -27.24
N VAL A 604 -3.55 22.70 -27.28
CA VAL A 604 -4.07 21.76 -28.30
C VAL A 604 -4.46 22.50 -29.57
N GLU A 605 -5.19 23.62 -29.47
CA GLU A 605 -5.71 24.39 -30.61
C GLU A 605 -4.58 24.98 -31.47
N HIS A 606 -3.52 25.49 -30.82
CA HIS A 606 -2.39 26.13 -31.50
C HIS A 606 -1.13 25.24 -31.56
N ASN A 607 -1.22 23.95 -31.20
CA ASN A 607 -0.10 23.00 -31.21
C ASN A 607 1.15 23.50 -30.46
N LEU A 608 0.98 24.15 -29.31
CA LEU A 608 2.07 24.82 -28.56
C LEU A 608 3.06 23.86 -27.91
N LEU A 609 2.80 22.55 -27.94
CA LEU A 609 3.66 21.51 -27.36
C LEU A 609 4.08 20.50 -28.43
N PRO A 610 5.32 19.96 -28.37
CA PRO A 610 5.80 18.99 -29.33
C PRO A 610 4.87 17.78 -29.48
N ASN A 611 4.64 17.37 -30.73
CA ASN A 611 3.78 16.22 -31.02
C ASN A 611 4.32 14.88 -30.51
N VAL A 612 5.61 14.82 -30.18
CA VAL A 612 6.29 13.66 -29.60
C VAL A 612 6.39 13.73 -28.06
N GLN A 613 5.79 14.75 -27.44
CA GLN A 613 5.52 14.78 -26.00
C GLN A 613 4.16 14.12 -25.74
N PHE A 614 4.16 13.00 -25.02
CA PHE A 614 2.98 12.15 -24.78
C PHE A 614 2.32 12.39 -23.41
N GLY A 615 2.89 13.28 -22.59
CA GLY A 615 2.25 13.80 -21.37
C GLY A 615 1.17 14.86 -21.65
N THR A 616 1.00 15.30 -22.90
CA THR A 616 0.03 16.33 -23.29
C THR A 616 -1.43 15.84 -23.25
N PRO A 617 -2.42 16.75 -23.19
CA PRO A 617 -3.84 16.38 -23.24
C PRO A 617 -4.17 15.51 -24.45
N GLY A 618 -4.95 14.43 -24.23
CA GLY A 618 -5.33 13.50 -25.31
C GLY A 618 -4.28 12.42 -25.66
N LYS A 619 -3.13 12.41 -24.97
CA LYS A 619 -2.10 11.38 -25.08
C LYS A 619 -1.94 10.56 -23.80
N CYS A 620 -1.23 9.45 -23.89
CA CYS A 620 -1.04 8.50 -22.80
C CYS A 620 0.24 7.69 -22.98
N THR A 621 0.64 6.97 -21.92
CA THR A 621 1.83 6.09 -21.93
C THR A 621 1.77 5.03 -23.03
N THR A 622 0.59 4.45 -23.29
CA THR A 622 0.42 3.47 -24.37
C THR A 622 0.72 4.07 -25.74
N LYS A 623 0.34 5.33 -26.02
CA LYS A 623 0.66 5.98 -27.30
C LYS A 623 2.16 6.22 -27.47
N ALA A 624 2.86 6.59 -26.40
CA ALA A 624 4.32 6.74 -26.43
C ALA A 624 5.01 5.40 -26.74
N LEU A 625 4.59 4.32 -26.08
CA LEU A 625 5.07 2.96 -26.36
C LEU A 625 4.74 2.54 -27.80
N GLN A 626 3.55 2.85 -28.31
CA GLN A 626 3.20 2.60 -29.70
C GLN A 626 4.14 3.37 -30.63
N TYR A 627 4.43 4.65 -30.37
CA TYR A 627 5.38 5.43 -31.17
C TYR A 627 6.76 4.78 -31.23
N LEU A 628 7.32 4.40 -30.07
CA LEU A 628 8.59 3.67 -29.97
C LEU A 628 8.56 2.39 -30.82
N LEU A 629 7.58 1.51 -30.57
CA LEU A 629 7.50 0.21 -31.24
C LEU A 629 7.25 0.35 -32.74
N ASN A 630 6.43 1.31 -33.17
CA ASN A 630 6.21 1.59 -34.60
C ASN A 630 7.53 1.95 -35.30
N ASN A 631 8.37 2.79 -34.69
CA ASN A 631 9.65 3.15 -35.30
C ASN A 631 10.66 1.98 -35.29
N VAL A 632 10.69 1.16 -34.23
CA VAL A 632 11.54 -0.05 -34.18
C VAL A 632 11.10 -1.08 -35.24
N TYR A 633 9.81 -1.39 -35.34
CA TYR A 633 9.32 -2.29 -36.38
C TYR A 633 9.50 -1.71 -37.78
N HIS A 634 9.41 -0.39 -37.93
CA HIS A 634 9.74 0.29 -39.17
C HIS A 634 11.23 0.12 -39.54
N ALA A 635 12.16 0.07 -38.58
CA ALA A 635 13.56 -0.25 -38.87
C ALA A 635 13.74 -1.69 -39.40
N TRP A 636 12.99 -2.65 -38.87
CA TRP A 636 13.15 -4.08 -39.17
C TRP A 636 12.44 -4.57 -40.44
N THR A 637 11.46 -3.83 -40.93
CA THR A 637 10.61 -4.21 -42.07
C THR A 637 10.94 -3.45 -43.37
N GLY A 638 12.00 -2.65 -43.37
CA GLY A 638 12.51 -1.98 -44.57
C GLY A 638 13.22 -2.92 -45.55
N LYS A 639 13.57 -2.40 -46.75
CA LYS A 639 14.34 -3.14 -47.78
C LYS A 639 15.66 -3.67 -47.24
N PHE A 640 16.38 -2.82 -46.50
CA PHE A 640 17.55 -3.17 -45.72
C PHE A 640 17.14 -3.16 -44.25
N ARG A 641 17.46 -4.22 -43.51
CA ARG A 641 17.15 -4.30 -42.08
C ARG A 641 18.07 -3.35 -41.33
N ARG A 642 17.47 -2.35 -40.68
CA ARG A 642 18.17 -1.37 -39.86
C ARG A 642 18.14 -1.77 -38.39
N LEU A 643 19.16 -1.34 -37.65
CA LEU A 643 19.31 -1.54 -36.21
C LEU A 643 18.89 -0.29 -35.46
N ALA A 644 18.31 -0.47 -34.28
CA ALA A 644 17.79 0.64 -33.47
C ALA A 644 18.41 0.63 -32.08
N THR A 645 18.77 1.81 -31.58
CA THR A 645 19.32 2.01 -30.24
C THR A 645 18.48 3.04 -29.52
N LEU A 646 18.00 2.70 -28.33
CA LEU A 646 17.24 3.59 -27.47
C LEU A 646 18.13 4.06 -26.32
N MET A 647 18.10 5.36 -26.05
CA MET A 647 18.67 5.99 -24.87
C MET A 647 17.57 6.69 -24.09
N GLY A 648 17.42 6.38 -22.81
CA GLY A 648 16.54 7.08 -21.87
C GLY A 648 17.35 8.01 -20.96
N LEU A 649 16.90 9.25 -20.84
CA LEU A 649 17.49 10.30 -20.01
C LEU A 649 16.65 10.51 -18.74
N ASP A 650 17.29 10.68 -17.59
CA ASP A 650 16.65 10.94 -16.28
C ASP A 650 16.99 12.36 -15.80
N ILE A 651 15.97 13.21 -15.68
CA ILE A 651 16.09 14.57 -15.14
C ILE A 651 16.13 14.51 -13.62
N THR A 652 17.12 15.17 -13.01
CA THR A 652 17.26 15.21 -11.55
C THR A 652 16.29 16.22 -10.96
N GLY A 653 15.35 15.78 -10.10
CA GLY A 653 14.48 16.70 -9.36
C GLY A 653 13.58 17.56 -10.25
N ALA A 654 13.00 16.97 -11.30
CA ALA A 654 12.33 17.65 -12.41
C ALA A 654 11.40 18.83 -12.01
N TYR A 655 10.49 18.64 -11.04
CA TYR A 655 9.57 19.70 -10.60
C TYR A 655 10.22 20.69 -9.64
N ASP A 656 11.17 20.22 -8.84
CA ASP A 656 11.74 20.98 -7.71
C ASP A 656 12.80 21.99 -8.19
N ARG A 657 13.38 21.76 -9.37
CA ARG A 657 14.45 22.57 -9.98
C ARG A 657 14.01 23.47 -11.14
N VAL A 658 12.70 23.63 -11.37
CA VAL A 658 12.22 24.54 -12.42
C VAL A 658 12.52 25.98 -12.02
N GLU A 659 13.36 26.66 -12.78
CA GLU A 659 13.66 28.08 -12.57
C GLU A 659 12.55 28.96 -13.16
N ARG A 660 11.95 29.82 -12.32
CA ARG A 660 10.76 30.60 -12.69
C ARG A 660 11.01 31.57 -13.85
N VAL A 661 12.14 32.27 -13.88
CA VAL A 661 12.42 33.33 -14.85
C VAL A 661 12.58 32.72 -16.24
N LYS A 662 13.29 31.59 -16.31
CA LYS A 662 13.47 30.83 -17.56
C LYS A 662 12.17 30.21 -18.05
N LEU A 663 11.35 29.65 -17.16
CA LEU A 663 10.01 29.22 -17.51
C LEU A 663 9.17 30.37 -18.11
N MET A 664 9.23 31.57 -17.52
CA MET A 664 8.51 32.73 -18.05
C MET A 664 8.98 33.13 -19.45
N LYS A 665 10.29 33.14 -19.71
CA LYS A 665 10.85 33.42 -21.05
C LYS A 665 10.32 32.42 -22.09
N ILE A 666 10.36 31.12 -21.78
CA ILE A 666 9.82 30.07 -22.65
C ILE A 666 8.31 30.29 -22.91
N LEU A 667 7.53 30.65 -21.89
CA LEU A 667 6.10 30.91 -22.03
C LEU A 667 5.79 32.18 -22.84
N GLN A 668 6.61 33.23 -22.73
CA GLN A 668 6.48 34.45 -23.52
C GLN A 668 6.65 34.16 -25.02
N GLU A 669 7.67 33.37 -25.37
CA GLU A 669 7.95 32.93 -26.75
C GLU A 669 6.81 32.10 -27.35
N THR A 670 5.99 31.43 -26.53
CA THR A 670 4.87 30.61 -27.04
C THR A 670 3.63 31.41 -27.47
N GLY A 671 3.58 32.73 -27.27
CA GLY A 671 2.43 33.56 -27.67
C GLY A 671 1.25 33.58 -26.68
N LEU A 672 1.40 33.06 -25.46
CA LEU A 672 0.34 33.05 -24.43
C LEU A 672 -0.08 34.46 -23.98
N PRO A 673 -1.39 34.78 -23.89
CA PRO A 673 -1.85 36.13 -23.54
C PRO A 673 -1.40 36.63 -22.17
N GLU A 674 -1.37 37.96 -22.04
CA GLU A 674 -0.76 38.67 -20.93
C GLU A 674 -1.32 38.29 -19.55
N TRP A 675 -2.65 38.21 -19.45
CA TRP A 675 -3.31 37.81 -18.21
C TRP A 675 -2.92 36.39 -17.76
N MET A 676 -2.60 35.48 -18.69
CA MET A 676 -2.13 34.13 -18.35
C MET A 676 -0.71 34.15 -17.82
N LEU A 677 0.17 34.93 -18.44
CA LEU A 677 1.54 35.12 -17.98
C LEU A 677 1.55 35.76 -16.59
N SER A 678 0.72 36.80 -16.37
CA SER A 678 0.51 37.44 -15.07
C SER A 678 0.04 36.43 -14.02
N PHE A 679 -0.93 35.57 -14.37
CA PHE A 679 -1.44 34.56 -13.43
C PHE A 679 -0.38 33.52 -13.08
N ILE A 680 0.38 33.03 -14.07
CA ILE A 680 1.46 32.05 -13.85
C ILE A 680 2.55 32.67 -12.97
N TRP A 681 2.92 33.92 -13.24
CA TRP A 681 3.87 34.67 -12.42
C TRP A 681 3.39 34.81 -10.98
N SER A 682 2.16 35.27 -10.77
CA SER A 682 1.53 35.37 -9.44
C SER A 682 1.44 34.01 -8.75
N PHE A 683 1.18 32.92 -9.49
CA PHE A 683 1.15 31.57 -8.96
C PHE A 683 2.52 31.05 -8.49
N LEU A 684 3.62 31.45 -9.14
CA LEU A 684 4.99 30.99 -8.83
C LEU A 684 5.71 31.87 -7.79
N THR A 685 5.23 33.08 -7.52
CA THR A 685 5.83 34.06 -6.60
C THR A 685 5.19 34.02 -5.21
N ASP A 686 5.92 34.48 -4.19
CA ASP A 686 5.49 34.58 -2.79
C ASP A 686 4.90 33.28 -2.22
N ARG A 687 5.59 32.17 -2.48
CA ARG A 687 5.19 30.85 -2.01
C ARG A 687 5.92 30.47 -0.74
N SER A 688 5.20 29.95 0.24
CA SER A 688 5.78 29.40 1.46
C SER A 688 5.29 27.98 1.71
N THR A 689 6.09 27.19 2.42
CA THR A 689 5.72 25.83 2.83
C THR A 689 6.28 25.48 4.20
N ASP A 690 5.53 24.72 4.98
CA ASP A 690 6.05 23.93 6.10
C ASP A 690 6.40 22.51 5.61
N MET A 691 7.45 21.91 6.16
CA MET A 691 7.87 20.55 5.79
C MET A 691 7.44 19.55 6.85
N ARG A 692 6.62 18.56 6.45
CA ARG A 692 6.13 17.49 7.32
C ARG A 692 6.90 16.20 7.11
N LEU A 693 7.68 15.84 8.13
CA LEU A 693 8.38 14.57 8.28
C LEU A 693 7.57 13.62 9.21
N PRO A 694 7.88 12.31 9.23
CA PRO A 694 7.25 11.40 10.18
C PRO A 694 7.48 11.83 11.64
N GLY A 695 6.47 12.43 12.27
CA GLY A 695 6.51 12.84 13.68
C GLY A 695 6.96 14.28 13.93
N PHE A 696 7.28 15.06 12.90
CA PHE A 696 7.76 16.45 13.02
C PHE A 696 7.25 17.31 11.86
N THR A 697 7.01 18.60 12.12
CA THR A 697 6.72 19.60 11.09
C THR A 697 7.63 20.81 11.32
N SER A 698 8.37 21.23 10.30
CA SER A 698 9.29 22.37 10.39
C SER A 698 8.55 23.70 10.51
N SER A 699 9.29 24.75 10.86
CA SER A 699 8.86 26.12 10.60
C SER A 699 8.59 26.35 9.10
N SER A 700 7.72 27.31 8.80
CA SER A 700 7.41 27.72 7.43
C SER A 700 8.60 28.46 6.83
N PHE A 701 8.89 28.19 5.56
CA PHE A 701 9.95 28.85 4.79
C PHE A 701 9.49 29.19 3.38
N TRP A 702 10.14 30.17 2.75
CA TRP A 702 9.87 30.56 1.38
C TRP A 702 10.44 29.54 0.39
N VAL A 703 9.68 29.25 -0.67
CA VAL A 703 10.10 28.34 -1.75
C VAL A 703 10.23 29.14 -3.02
N ASN A 704 11.48 29.43 -3.38
CA ASN A 704 11.76 30.29 -4.53
C ASN A 704 12.05 29.55 -5.85
N MET A 705 12.25 28.24 -5.79
CA MET A 705 12.57 27.41 -6.96
C MET A 705 11.57 26.25 -7.09
N GLY A 706 11.29 25.87 -8.33
CA GLY A 706 10.41 24.75 -8.64
C GLY A 706 8.94 25.10 -8.72
N ILE A 707 8.15 24.07 -9.05
CA ILE A 707 6.69 24.12 -9.21
C ILE A 707 6.04 23.09 -8.26
N PRO A 708 4.93 23.42 -7.59
CA PRO A 708 4.41 22.60 -6.49
C PRO A 708 3.89 21.22 -6.93
N GLN A 709 4.52 20.14 -6.43
CA GLN A 709 4.10 18.76 -6.66
C GLN A 709 2.75 18.43 -5.98
N GLY A 710 1.65 18.65 -6.69
CA GLY A 710 0.29 18.47 -6.15
C GLY A 710 -0.73 19.49 -6.68
N SER A 711 -0.24 20.50 -7.41
CA SER A 711 -1.04 21.44 -8.20
C SER A 711 -1.55 20.79 -9.50
N PRO A 712 -2.80 21.05 -9.92
CA PRO A 712 -3.29 20.73 -11.26
C PRO A 712 -2.61 21.51 -12.40
N LEU A 713 -2.02 22.69 -12.11
CA LEU A 713 -1.37 23.57 -13.09
C LEU A 713 0.09 23.17 -13.36
N SER A 714 0.82 22.74 -12.33
CA SER A 714 2.24 22.38 -12.46
C SER A 714 2.57 21.39 -13.59
N PRO A 715 1.79 20.32 -13.86
CA PRO A 715 2.12 19.40 -14.94
C PRO A 715 2.21 20.05 -16.33
N ILE A 716 1.31 20.97 -16.68
CA ILE A 716 1.37 21.63 -18.00
C ILE A 716 2.50 22.65 -18.08
N LEU A 717 2.79 23.36 -16.99
CA LEU A 717 3.96 24.26 -16.92
C LEU A 717 5.27 23.49 -17.12
N PHE A 718 5.38 22.30 -16.52
CA PHE A 718 6.55 21.44 -16.76
C PHE A 718 6.67 20.99 -18.21
N LEU A 719 5.55 20.74 -18.90
CA LEU A 719 5.58 20.36 -20.32
C LEU A 719 6.12 21.50 -21.20
N PHE A 720 5.76 22.76 -20.90
CA PHE A 720 6.34 23.92 -21.57
C PHE A 720 7.83 24.06 -21.24
N PHE A 721 8.20 23.96 -19.96
CA PHE A 721 9.59 24.02 -19.54
C PHE A 721 10.51 22.99 -20.23
N SER A 722 10.04 21.75 -20.35
CA SER A 722 10.82 20.63 -20.91
C SER A 722 10.68 20.48 -22.42
N MET A 723 9.82 21.26 -23.08
CA MET A 723 9.62 21.15 -24.53
C MET A 723 10.89 21.33 -25.38
N PRO A 724 11.84 22.23 -25.04
CA PRO A 724 13.01 22.46 -25.88
C PRO A 724 13.94 21.25 -25.96
N ILE A 725 13.99 20.40 -24.92
CA ILE A 725 14.77 19.14 -24.91
C ILE A 725 14.46 18.28 -26.13
N VAL A 726 13.17 18.13 -26.42
CA VAL A 726 12.70 17.34 -27.55
C VAL A 726 12.84 18.10 -28.86
N GLY A 727 12.74 19.43 -28.83
CA GLY A 727 12.98 20.31 -29.98
C GLY A 727 14.40 20.18 -30.52
N VAL A 728 15.41 20.39 -29.67
CA VAL A 728 16.85 20.31 -30.02
C VAL A 728 17.19 18.95 -30.64
N ALA A 729 16.68 17.85 -30.07
CA ALA A 729 16.92 16.52 -30.62
C ALA A 729 16.17 16.26 -31.94
N SER A 730 15.07 16.97 -32.19
CA SER A 730 14.27 16.83 -33.43
C SER A 730 14.91 17.56 -34.61
N GLU A 731 15.71 18.60 -34.36
CA GLU A 731 16.45 19.35 -35.37
C GLU A 731 17.70 18.62 -35.87
N TYR A 732 18.13 17.56 -35.18
CA TYR A 732 19.25 16.74 -35.61
C TYR A 732 18.94 16.06 -36.95
N THR A 733 19.75 16.35 -37.97
CA THR A 733 19.64 15.76 -39.30
C THR A 733 20.96 15.08 -39.68
N ASN A 734 20.86 13.84 -40.16
CA ASN A 734 22.00 13.07 -40.65
C ASN A 734 21.51 12.15 -41.78
N SER A 735 22.29 12.03 -42.86
CA SER A 735 21.92 11.25 -44.04
C SER A 735 21.93 9.73 -43.79
N ARG A 736 22.71 9.26 -42.81
CA ARG A 736 22.87 7.84 -42.48
C ARG A 736 22.01 7.40 -41.29
N VAL A 737 21.72 8.32 -40.37
CA VAL A 737 21.09 8.01 -39.08
C VAL A 737 19.85 8.86 -38.89
N LYS A 738 18.75 8.22 -38.49
CA LYS A 738 17.52 8.93 -38.14
C LYS A 738 17.30 8.89 -36.63
N ILE A 739 17.10 10.06 -36.03
CA ILE A 739 16.76 10.21 -34.61
C ILE A 739 15.26 10.43 -34.47
N TYR A 740 14.65 9.72 -33.53
CA TYR A 740 13.25 9.84 -33.14
C TYR A 740 13.18 10.18 -31.65
N PRO A 741 13.18 11.45 -31.27
CA PRO A 741 13.04 11.85 -29.88
C PRO A 741 11.56 11.78 -29.46
N PHE A 742 11.31 11.37 -28.22
CA PHE A 742 9.99 11.43 -27.62
C PHE A 742 10.09 11.51 -26.11
N ALA A 743 9.05 12.05 -25.46
CA ALA A 743 9.01 12.19 -24.02
C ALA A 743 7.63 11.88 -23.44
N TYR A 744 7.59 11.54 -22.16
CA TYR A 744 6.38 11.50 -21.35
C TYR A 744 6.63 12.25 -20.05
N VAL A 745 6.22 13.52 -20.01
CA VAL A 745 6.56 14.43 -18.91
C VAL A 745 8.09 14.52 -18.80
N ASP A 746 8.70 14.02 -17.73
CA ASP A 746 10.13 14.04 -17.43
C ASP A 746 10.92 12.92 -18.11
N ASP A 747 10.30 11.76 -18.34
CA ASP A 747 10.94 10.64 -19.04
C ASP A 747 11.21 11.00 -20.51
N THR A 748 12.47 11.19 -20.88
CA THR A 748 12.88 11.57 -22.24
C THR A 748 13.65 10.44 -22.90
N TYR A 749 13.35 10.16 -24.17
CA TYR A 749 13.93 9.05 -24.92
C TYR A 749 14.40 9.50 -26.30
N LEU A 750 15.57 9.01 -26.70
CA LEU A 750 16.15 9.19 -28.02
C LEU A 750 16.30 7.82 -28.69
N LEU A 751 15.61 7.61 -29.80
CA LEU A 751 15.74 6.39 -30.61
C LEU A 751 16.55 6.70 -31.87
N ALA A 752 17.74 6.14 -32.00
CA ALA A 752 18.56 6.20 -33.20
C ALA A 752 18.33 4.96 -34.07
N VAL A 753 18.23 5.15 -35.39
CA VAL A 753 18.06 4.07 -36.37
C VAL A 753 19.03 4.24 -37.53
N SER A 754 19.86 3.24 -37.77
CA SER A 754 20.87 3.20 -38.83
C SER A 754 21.15 1.74 -39.26
N ASN A 755 22.22 1.49 -40.02
CA ASN A 755 22.61 0.13 -40.42
C ASN A 755 23.45 -0.61 -39.35
N ASP A 756 24.06 0.11 -38.40
CA ASP A 756 24.94 -0.47 -37.38
C ASP A 756 24.85 0.29 -36.03
N TYR A 757 25.26 -0.37 -34.94
CA TYR A 757 25.15 0.22 -33.60
C TYR A 757 26.16 1.35 -33.34
N GLU A 758 27.27 1.41 -34.08
CA GLU A 758 28.27 2.46 -33.92
C GLU A 758 27.75 3.79 -34.47
N ASP A 759 27.17 3.76 -35.66
CA ASP A 759 26.47 4.86 -36.30
C ASP A 759 25.25 5.31 -35.50
N ASN A 760 24.65 4.45 -34.66
CA ASN A 760 23.64 4.90 -33.70
C ASN A 760 24.24 5.64 -32.50
N CYS A 761 25.37 5.17 -31.97
CA CYS A 761 25.97 5.71 -30.74
C CYS A 761 26.56 7.12 -30.92
N LYS A 762 27.13 7.45 -32.09
CA LYS A 762 27.72 8.78 -32.35
C LYS A 762 26.66 9.90 -32.33
N PRO A 763 25.55 9.82 -33.08
CA PRO A 763 24.49 10.82 -33.02
C PRO A 763 23.77 10.89 -31.69
N LEU A 764 23.65 9.77 -30.96
CA LEU A 764 23.07 9.81 -29.61
C LEU A 764 23.93 10.64 -28.64
N LYS A 765 25.26 10.55 -28.77
CA LYS A 765 26.17 11.44 -28.04
C LYS A 765 26.00 12.89 -28.47
N GLU A 766 26.01 13.18 -29.78
CA GLU A 766 25.87 14.54 -30.29
C GLU A 766 24.56 15.19 -29.84
N CYS A 767 23.44 14.46 -29.91
CA CYS A 767 22.15 14.91 -29.39
C CYS A 767 22.19 15.12 -27.88
N HIS A 768 22.82 14.22 -27.12
CA HIS A 768 23.00 14.38 -25.69
C HIS A 768 23.77 15.66 -25.37
N ASP A 769 24.89 15.91 -26.05
CA ASP A 769 25.75 17.07 -25.78
C ASP A 769 25.00 18.38 -26.06
N ARG A 770 24.21 18.47 -27.14
CA ARG A 770 23.32 19.61 -27.40
C ARG A 770 22.23 19.78 -26.33
N ILE A 771 21.66 18.67 -25.83
CA ILE A 771 20.69 18.72 -24.72
C ILE A 771 21.37 19.22 -23.45
N MET A 772 22.63 18.82 -23.18
CA MET A 772 23.38 19.32 -22.02
C MET A 772 23.70 20.81 -22.15
N GLU A 773 24.12 21.29 -23.33
CA GLU A 773 24.33 22.73 -23.58
C GLU A 773 23.07 23.55 -23.27
N TRP A 774 21.91 23.08 -23.75
CA TRP A 774 20.63 23.69 -23.39
C TRP A 774 20.35 23.59 -21.89
N ALA A 775 20.55 22.41 -21.29
CA ALA A 775 20.26 22.15 -19.89
C ALA A 775 21.09 23.05 -18.96
N ASP A 776 22.37 23.22 -19.27
CA ASP A 776 23.30 24.11 -18.55
C ASP A 776 22.85 25.58 -18.66
N SER A 777 22.40 26.00 -19.86
CA SER A 777 21.84 27.35 -20.06
C SER A 777 20.59 27.59 -19.20
N VAL A 778 19.82 26.52 -18.90
CA VAL A 778 18.59 26.60 -18.12
C VAL A 778 18.66 26.11 -16.68
N GLY A 779 19.84 25.71 -16.19
CA GLY A 779 20.03 25.22 -14.82
C GLY A 779 19.38 23.86 -14.55
N VAL A 780 19.12 23.06 -15.59
CA VAL A 780 18.58 21.70 -15.48
C VAL A 780 19.73 20.71 -15.39
N SER A 781 19.69 19.79 -14.43
CA SER A 781 20.71 18.74 -14.29
C SER A 781 20.14 17.37 -14.61
N PHE A 782 20.88 16.58 -15.39
CA PHE A 782 20.57 15.17 -15.62
C PHE A 782 21.38 14.27 -14.69
N SER A 783 20.95 13.01 -14.55
CA SER A 783 21.67 11.97 -13.81
C SER A 783 22.23 10.91 -14.76
N PRO A 784 23.41 11.09 -15.37
CA PRO A 784 23.91 10.15 -16.38
C PRO A 784 24.11 8.72 -15.90
N HIS A 785 24.42 8.54 -14.61
CA HIS A 785 24.53 7.22 -13.99
C HIS A 785 23.20 6.44 -13.94
N LYS A 786 22.05 7.10 -14.18
CA LYS A 786 20.72 6.48 -14.31
C LYS A 786 20.23 6.38 -15.75
N TYR A 787 21.02 6.83 -16.72
CA TYR A 787 20.64 6.66 -18.12
C TYR A 787 20.56 5.18 -18.46
N HIS A 788 19.63 4.88 -19.35
CA HIS A 788 19.38 3.53 -19.83
C HIS A 788 19.66 3.47 -21.32
N VAL A 789 20.47 2.51 -21.78
CA VAL A 789 20.73 2.28 -23.20
C VAL A 789 20.33 0.85 -23.56
N MET A 790 19.59 0.66 -24.64
CA MET A 790 19.23 -0.67 -25.15
C MET A 790 19.32 -0.72 -26.68
N HIS A 791 20.01 -1.76 -27.15
CA HIS A 791 20.12 -2.08 -28.58
C HIS A 791 19.04 -3.07 -28.98
N PHE A 792 18.10 -2.61 -29.81
CA PHE A 792 17.07 -3.47 -30.37
C PHE A 792 17.63 -4.35 -31.49
N SER A 793 17.22 -5.62 -31.50
CA SER A 793 17.58 -6.60 -32.52
C SER A 793 16.35 -7.40 -32.95
N PRO A 794 16.15 -7.69 -34.25
CA PRO A 794 15.01 -8.48 -34.71
C PRO A 794 14.94 -9.88 -34.04
N PRO A 795 13.73 -10.38 -33.73
CA PRO A 795 13.53 -11.79 -33.39
C PRO A 795 14.16 -12.70 -34.44
N HIS A 796 14.95 -13.69 -33.99
CA HIS A 796 15.65 -14.67 -34.85
C HIS A 796 16.79 -14.11 -35.72
N GLY A 797 17.25 -12.88 -35.48
CA GLY A 797 18.50 -12.39 -36.05
C GLY A 797 19.71 -13.17 -35.52
N LYS A 798 20.69 -13.46 -36.39
CA LYS A 798 21.97 -14.09 -36.03
C LYS A 798 22.98 -13.12 -35.37
N ILE A 799 22.65 -11.83 -35.34
CA ILE A 799 23.51 -10.78 -34.78
C ILE A 799 23.18 -10.66 -33.30
N ASP A 800 24.16 -10.97 -32.44
CA ASP A 800 24.03 -10.67 -31.02
C ASP A 800 24.09 -9.16 -30.80
N PRO A 801 23.33 -8.63 -29.82
CA PRO A 801 23.35 -7.19 -29.52
C PRO A 801 24.78 -6.77 -29.18
N SER A 802 25.25 -5.71 -29.82
CA SER A 802 26.57 -5.14 -29.56
C SER A 802 26.71 -4.70 -28.11
N LYS A 803 27.95 -4.66 -27.60
CA LYS A 803 28.27 -4.05 -26.30
C LYS A 803 28.62 -2.56 -26.40
N LEU A 804 28.61 -2.01 -27.60
CA LEU A 804 28.95 -0.60 -27.83
C LEU A 804 28.03 0.33 -27.03
N MET A 805 28.62 1.33 -26.41
CA MET A 805 27.93 2.38 -25.68
C MET A 805 28.22 3.75 -26.30
N PRO A 806 27.26 4.68 -26.26
CA PRO A 806 27.53 6.08 -26.58
C PRO A 806 28.54 6.65 -25.56
N LYS A 807 29.53 7.41 -26.06
CA LYS A 807 30.62 7.97 -25.25
C LYS A 807 30.13 9.19 -24.44
N ILE A 808 29.38 8.92 -23.38
CA ILE A 808 28.76 9.91 -22.51
C ILE A 808 29.23 9.68 -21.06
N PRO A 809 29.60 10.74 -20.32
CA PRO A 809 29.95 10.64 -18.90
C PRO A 809 28.91 9.88 -18.08
N GLY A 810 29.33 8.93 -17.24
CA GLY A 810 28.46 8.09 -16.40
C GLY A 810 27.93 6.82 -17.07
N LEU A 811 28.27 6.60 -18.34
CA LEU A 811 28.03 5.35 -19.07
C LEU A 811 29.30 4.49 -19.23
N GLU A 812 30.46 4.98 -18.79
CA GLU A 812 31.71 4.22 -18.86
C GLU A 812 31.61 2.90 -18.09
N GLY A 813 32.11 1.82 -18.69
CA GLY A 813 32.11 0.48 -18.10
C GLY A 813 30.74 -0.20 -18.00
N LYS A 814 29.65 0.46 -18.42
CA LYS A 814 28.32 -0.16 -18.52
C LYS A 814 28.14 -0.88 -19.85
N GLU A 815 27.23 -1.85 -19.86
CA GLU A 815 26.78 -2.53 -21.08
C GLU A 815 25.31 -2.17 -21.39
N PRO A 816 24.91 -2.18 -22.67
CA PRO A 816 23.51 -2.00 -23.08
C PRO A 816 22.60 -3.01 -22.40
N GLU A 817 21.49 -2.53 -21.84
CA GLU A 817 20.52 -3.37 -21.18
C GLU A 817 19.76 -4.26 -22.17
N ARG A 818 19.57 -5.53 -21.81
CA ARG A 818 18.74 -6.45 -22.60
C ARG A 818 17.24 -6.25 -22.39
N SER A 819 16.85 -5.50 -21.36
CA SER A 819 15.46 -5.21 -21.03
C SER A 819 15.29 -4.11 -19.99
N MET A 820 14.50 -3.08 -20.29
CA MET A 820 14.27 -1.92 -19.42
C MET A 820 12.77 -1.66 -19.19
N ILE A 821 12.43 -0.99 -18.09
CA ILE A 821 11.04 -0.58 -17.82
C ILE A 821 10.82 0.78 -18.49
N ILE A 822 9.95 0.84 -19.48
CA ILE A 822 9.56 2.06 -20.20
C ILE A 822 8.08 2.31 -19.90
N LEU A 823 7.78 3.41 -19.20
CA LEU A 823 6.41 3.86 -18.90
C LEU A 823 5.50 2.77 -18.29
N GLY A 824 6.07 1.89 -17.45
CA GLY A 824 5.36 0.80 -16.77
C GLY A 824 5.34 -0.55 -17.50
N VAL A 825 5.90 -0.64 -18.71
CA VAL A 825 6.03 -1.89 -19.48
C VAL A 825 7.50 -2.27 -19.57
N LYS A 826 7.82 -3.55 -19.28
CA LYS A 826 9.19 -4.07 -19.41
C LYS A 826 9.44 -4.44 -20.87
N VAL A 827 10.18 -3.61 -21.59
CA VAL A 827 10.50 -3.81 -23.00
C VAL A 827 11.82 -4.58 -23.09
N ASP A 828 11.84 -5.71 -23.81
CA ASP A 828 13.06 -6.45 -24.10
C ASP A 828 13.61 -6.12 -25.49
N HIS A 829 14.93 -6.21 -25.65
CA HIS A 829 15.61 -5.85 -26.90
C HIS A 829 15.17 -6.64 -28.14
N LYS A 830 14.55 -7.81 -27.96
CA LYS A 830 14.00 -8.65 -29.05
C LYS A 830 12.50 -8.50 -29.20
N LEU A 831 11.81 -7.74 -28.35
CA LEU A 831 10.35 -7.62 -28.33
C LEU A 831 9.62 -8.97 -28.30
N ASN A 832 10.16 -9.95 -27.55
CA ASN A 832 9.52 -11.25 -27.35
C ASN A 832 8.62 -11.30 -26.10
N TRP A 833 8.67 -10.27 -25.27
CA TRP A 833 7.79 -10.00 -24.12
C TRP A 833 7.83 -11.05 -23.00
N ARG A 834 8.80 -11.97 -23.00
CA ARG A 834 8.94 -13.01 -21.96
C ARG A 834 9.13 -12.38 -20.57
N LYS A 835 10.13 -11.51 -20.43
CA LYS A 835 10.42 -10.78 -19.18
C LYS A 835 9.25 -9.90 -18.73
N HIS A 836 8.51 -9.32 -19.68
CA HIS A 836 7.32 -8.53 -19.35
C HIS A 836 6.25 -9.37 -18.65
N VAL A 837 5.93 -10.54 -19.22
CA VAL A 837 4.91 -11.42 -18.66
C VAL A 837 5.35 -12.04 -17.34
N GLU A 838 6.64 -12.29 -17.13
CA GLU A 838 7.19 -12.71 -15.83
C GLU A 838 6.95 -11.64 -14.74
N GLU A 839 7.22 -10.36 -15.03
CA GLU A 839 6.93 -9.27 -14.10
C GLU A 839 5.42 -9.09 -13.85
N VAL A 840 4.60 -9.20 -14.90
CA VAL A 840 3.13 -9.17 -14.79
C VAL A 840 2.64 -10.31 -13.90
N ARG A 841 3.18 -11.53 -14.06
CA ARG A 841 2.89 -12.69 -13.21
C ARG A 841 3.23 -12.40 -11.75
N ALA A 842 4.43 -11.88 -11.47
CA ALA A 842 4.84 -11.55 -10.11
C ALA A 842 3.92 -10.50 -9.46
N LYS A 843 3.56 -9.44 -10.21
CA LYS A 843 2.63 -8.39 -9.75
C LYS A 843 1.22 -8.93 -9.53
N ALA A 844 0.71 -9.74 -10.45
CA ALA A 844 -0.60 -10.39 -10.35
C ALA A 844 -0.68 -11.34 -9.15
N ASN A 845 0.32 -12.20 -8.96
CA ASN A 845 0.41 -13.14 -7.83
C ASN A 845 0.50 -12.39 -6.49
N THR A 846 1.30 -11.32 -6.42
CA THR A 846 1.36 -10.47 -5.22
C THR A 846 -0.02 -9.92 -4.87
N LYS A 847 -0.79 -9.45 -5.85
CA LYS A 847 -2.15 -8.93 -5.64
C LYS A 847 -3.16 -10.01 -5.29
N MET A 848 -3.07 -11.18 -5.92
CA MET A 848 -3.92 -12.31 -5.56
C MET A 848 -3.62 -12.82 -4.15
N ASN A 849 -2.36 -12.80 -3.72
CA ASN A 849 -1.98 -13.12 -2.35
C ASN A 849 -2.55 -12.08 -1.35
N ASP A 850 -2.60 -10.80 -1.73
CA ASP A 850 -3.29 -9.78 -0.92
C ASP A 850 -4.81 -10.09 -0.78
N ILE A 851 -5.45 -10.55 -1.86
CA ILE A 851 -6.88 -10.92 -1.88
C ILE A 851 -7.13 -12.20 -1.09
N ALA A 852 -6.27 -13.21 -1.23
CA ALA A 852 -6.36 -14.48 -0.51
C ALA A 852 -6.21 -14.34 1.02
N ARG A 853 -5.79 -13.17 1.52
CA ARG A 853 -5.78 -12.89 2.97
C ARG A 853 -7.16 -12.60 3.55
N ILE A 854 -8.14 -12.26 2.71
CA ILE A 854 -9.49 -11.86 3.15
C ILE A 854 -10.58 -12.88 2.79
N CYS A 855 -10.20 -14.01 2.18
CA CYS A 855 -11.06 -15.15 1.90
C CYS A 855 -10.22 -16.44 1.82
N ASP A 856 -10.80 -17.57 2.22
CA ASP A 856 -10.30 -18.90 1.86
C ASP A 856 -11.33 -19.62 0.96
N THR A 857 -11.25 -20.94 0.84
CA THR A 857 -12.16 -21.74 -0.01
C THR A 857 -13.54 -21.98 0.62
N THR A 858 -13.70 -21.89 1.94
CA THR A 858 -14.98 -22.18 2.64
C THR A 858 -15.54 -20.98 3.41
N ALA A 859 -14.72 -19.98 3.69
CA ALA A 859 -15.05 -18.79 4.46
C ALA A 859 -14.55 -17.53 3.77
N GLY A 860 -15.30 -16.44 3.93
CA GLY A 860 -14.93 -15.14 3.38
C GLY A 860 -16.02 -14.54 2.50
N ILE A 861 -15.53 -13.78 1.53
CA ILE A 861 -16.33 -13.02 0.58
C ILE A 861 -16.92 -13.96 -0.47
N ASP A 862 -18.13 -13.66 -0.93
CA ASP A 862 -18.80 -14.41 -1.98
C ASP A 862 -18.01 -14.40 -3.31
N MET A 863 -18.21 -15.42 -4.14
CA MET A 863 -17.49 -15.58 -5.41
C MET A 863 -17.69 -14.37 -6.35
N ILE A 864 -18.88 -13.77 -6.40
CA ILE A 864 -19.18 -12.64 -7.30
C ILE A 864 -18.34 -11.42 -6.92
N SER A 865 -18.25 -11.12 -5.62
CA SER A 865 -17.44 -10.05 -5.09
C SER A 865 -15.93 -10.30 -5.31
N LEU A 866 -15.45 -11.54 -5.14
CA LEU A 866 -14.06 -11.91 -5.44
C LEU A 866 -13.72 -11.77 -6.92
N ARG A 867 -14.63 -12.20 -7.80
CA ARG A 867 -14.53 -12.00 -9.25
C ARG A 867 -14.42 -10.52 -9.59
N GLN A 868 -15.22 -9.67 -8.95
CA GLN A 868 -15.15 -8.23 -9.17
C GLN A 868 -13.81 -7.64 -8.71
N LEU A 869 -13.24 -8.12 -7.60
CA LEU A 869 -11.89 -7.72 -7.16
C LEU A 869 -10.83 -8.13 -8.19
N TYR A 870 -10.89 -9.37 -8.70
CA TYR A 870 -10.00 -9.81 -9.79
C TYR A 870 -10.09 -8.89 -11.01
N ILE A 871 -11.32 -8.59 -11.49
CA ILE A 871 -11.57 -7.69 -12.64
C ILE A 871 -11.00 -6.29 -12.42
N THR A 872 -11.10 -5.76 -11.21
CA THR A 872 -10.79 -4.34 -10.93
C THR A 872 -9.36 -4.10 -10.46
N THR A 873 -8.64 -5.15 -10.05
CA THR A 873 -7.32 -5.00 -9.41
C THR A 873 -6.22 -5.83 -10.07
N VAL A 874 -6.52 -7.06 -10.50
CA VAL A 874 -5.52 -7.97 -11.09
C VAL A 874 -5.54 -7.88 -12.60
N ARG A 875 -6.72 -7.94 -13.22
CA ARG A 875 -6.86 -7.84 -14.68
C ARG A 875 -6.24 -6.57 -15.28
N PRO A 876 -6.36 -5.37 -14.66
CA PRO A 876 -5.74 -4.16 -15.19
C PRO A 876 -4.20 -4.20 -15.20
N ILE A 877 -3.58 -5.01 -14.33
CA ILE A 877 -2.13 -5.23 -14.32
C ILE A 877 -1.73 -5.99 -15.59
N ILE A 878 -2.52 -7.02 -15.95
CA ILE A 878 -2.26 -7.84 -17.14
C ILE A 878 -2.47 -7.03 -18.42
N SER A 879 -3.48 -6.14 -18.47
CA SER A 879 -3.78 -5.36 -19.69
C SER A 879 -3.07 -4.01 -19.79
N HIS A 880 -2.20 -3.66 -18.83
CA HIS A 880 -1.51 -2.38 -18.86
C HIS A 880 -0.63 -2.27 -20.11
N GLY A 881 -0.83 -1.21 -20.92
CA GLY A 881 -0.06 -1.01 -22.16
C GLY A 881 -0.35 -2.01 -23.30
N CYS A 882 -1.35 -2.88 -23.19
CA CYS A 882 -1.54 -3.98 -24.16
C CYS A 882 -1.82 -3.51 -25.60
N GLY A 883 -2.38 -2.32 -25.81
CA GLY A 883 -2.50 -1.74 -27.15
C GLY A 883 -1.16 -1.48 -27.86
N ALA A 884 -0.04 -1.47 -27.11
CA ALA A 884 1.31 -1.36 -27.65
C ALA A 884 1.99 -2.74 -27.80
N TRP A 885 2.09 -3.50 -26.71
CA TRP A 885 2.91 -4.73 -26.69
C TRP A 885 2.14 -5.99 -27.14
N PHE A 886 0.81 -6.03 -27.06
CA PHE A 886 0.00 -7.19 -27.46
C PHE A 886 -0.17 -7.22 -28.98
N ILE A 887 0.82 -7.79 -29.67
CA ILE A 887 0.85 -8.01 -31.12
C ILE A 887 0.56 -9.49 -31.37
N TYR A 888 -0.70 -9.78 -31.67
CA TYR A 888 -1.21 -11.12 -31.90
C TYR A 888 -2.36 -11.04 -32.92
N GLY A 889 -2.42 -11.98 -33.85
CA GLY A 889 -3.44 -12.04 -34.88
C GLY A 889 -3.17 -13.18 -35.86
N ASP A 890 -3.78 -13.09 -37.04
CA ASP A 890 -3.59 -14.06 -38.12
C ASP A 890 -2.09 -14.19 -38.48
N GLN A 891 -1.55 -15.42 -38.42
CA GLN A 891 -0.12 -15.71 -38.60
C GLN A 891 0.41 -15.32 -39.97
N GLU A 892 -0.45 -15.32 -40.98
CA GLU A 892 -0.07 -14.91 -42.34
C GLU A 892 0.04 -13.39 -42.48
N LYS A 893 -0.71 -12.64 -41.66
CA LYS A 893 -0.86 -11.18 -41.78
C LYS A 893 -0.05 -10.39 -40.76
N VAL A 894 0.18 -10.93 -39.57
CA VAL A 894 0.86 -10.23 -38.47
C VAL A 894 2.23 -10.85 -38.23
N LYS A 895 3.31 -10.11 -38.54
CA LYS A 895 4.70 -10.51 -38.23
C LYS A 895 5.10 -10.15 -36.80
N PHE A 896 6.21 -10.73 -36.31
CA PHE A 896 6.78 -10.47 -34.98
C PHE A 896 5.78 -10.64 -33.82
N GLN A 897 4.92 -11.65 -33.93
CA GLN A 897 3.91 -11.91 -32.90
C GLN A 897 4.54 -12.35 -31.59
N ILE A 898 3.78 -12.16 -30.52
CA ILE A 898 4.10 -12.72 -29.21
C ILE A 898 4.22 -14.26 -29.34
N PRO A 899 5.27 -14.88 -28.79
CA PRO A 899 5.41 -16.33 -28.81
C PRO A 899 4.26 -17.06 -28.10
N ASN A 900 3.84 -18.22 -28.61
CA ASN A 900 2.79 -19.05 -28.00
C ASN A 900 3.07 -19.43 -26.53
N THR A 901 4.33 -19.61 -26.16
CA THR A 901 4.74 -19.87 -24.77
C THR A 901 4.40 -18.72 -23.82
N VAL A 902 4.49 -17.47 -24.30
CA VAL A 902 4.12 -16.27 -23.55
C VAL A 902 2.61 -16.12 -23.46
N LEU A 903 1.87 -16.45 -24.53
CA LEU A 903 0.41 -16.49 -24.51
C LEU A 903 -0.12 -17.54 -23.51
N GLY A 904 0.45 -18.74 -23.51
CA GLY A 904 0.14 -19.78 -22.53
C GLY A 904 0.45 -19.36 -21.08
N SER A 905 1.52 -18.59 -20.89
CA SER A 905 1.87 -18.01 -19.59
C SER A 905 0.79 -17.03 -19.08
N LEU A 906 0.25 -16.17 -19.95
CA LEU A 906 -0.85 -15.25 -19.61
C LEU A 906 -2.13 -16.01 -19.22
N VAL A 907 -2.50 -17.01 -20.01
CA VAL A 907 -3.66 -17.88 -19.71
C VAL A 907 -3.48 -18.60 -18.38
N SER A 908 -2.28 -19.12 -18.11
CA SER A 908 -1.94 -19.77 -16.83
C SER A 908 -2.12 -18.83 -15.64
N ILE A 909 -1.70 -17.56 -15.74
CA ILE A 909 -1.89 -16.54 -14.69
C ILE A 909 -3.39 -16.35 -14.40
N GLN A 910 -4.21 -16.13 -15.42
CA GLN A 910 -5.66 -15.98 -15.24
C GLN A 910 -6.27 -17.23 -14.60
N ASN A 911 -5.91 -18.42 -15.08
CA ASN A 911 -6.46 -19.68 -14.59
C ASN A 911 -6.17 -19.88 -13.09
N GLN A 912 -4.95 -19.58 -12.66
CA GLN A 912 -4.59 -19.64 -11.23
C GLN A 912 -5.40 -18.64 -10.40
N CYS A 913 -5.54 -17.41 -10.90
CA CYS A 913 -6.33 -16.36 -10.24
C CYS A 913 -7.79 -16.79 -10.11
N LEU A 914 -8.40 -17.28 -11.19
CA LEU A 914 -9.81 -17.62 -11.21
C LEU A 914 -10.13 -18.88 -10.40
N LYS A 915 -9.24 -19.88 -10.35
CA LYS A 915 -9.40 -21.03 -9.42
C LYS A 915 -9.46 -20.57 -7.96
N THR A 916 -8.64 -19.59 -7.60
CA THR A 916 -8.71 -18.97 -6.26
C THR A 916 -10.03 -18.22 -6.07
N VAL A 917 -10.48 -17.47 -7.08
CA VAL A 917 -11.74 -16.72 -7.04
C VAL A 917 -12.95 -17.64 -6.91
N THR A 918 -13.00 -18.75 -7.63
CA THR A 918 -14.16 -19.65 -7.65
C THR A 918 -14.11 -20.73 -6.57
N GLY A 919 -12.93 -21.09 -6.10
CA GLY A 919 -12.73 -22.24 -5.21
C GLY A 919 -12.57 -23.57 -5.97
N ALA A 920 -12.46 -23.53 -7.30
CA ALA A 920 -12.20 -24.71 -8.12
C ALA A 920 -10.83 -25.34 -7.79
N LEU A 921 -10.76 -26.67 -7.85
CA LEU A 921 -9.53 -27.41 -7.58
C LEU A 921 -8.48 -27.19 -8.68
N TYR A 922 -7.22 -27.50 -8.35
CA TYR A 922 -6.08 -27.24 -9.23
C TYR A 922 -6.20 -27.89 -10.62
N ARG A 923 -6.86 -29.05 -10.74
CA ARG A 923 -7.00 -29.78 -12.00
C ARG A 923 -8.19 -29.35 -12.87
N THR A 924 -9.09 -28.52 -12.36
CA THR A 924 -10.22 -27.99 -13.15
C THR A 924 -9.68 -27.21 -14.37
N THR A 925 -10.27 -27.41 -15.54
CA THR A 925 -9.83 -26.75 -16.78
C THR A 925 -10.08 -25.24 -16.71
N GLY A 926 -9.17 -24.45 -17.28
CA GLY A 926 -9.32 -22.99 -17.30
C GLY A 926 -10.57 -22.52 -18.04
N ARG A 927 -10.91 -23.20 -19.15
CA ARG A 927 -12.09 -22.90 -19.98
C ARG A 927 -13.40 -23.05 -19.18
N THR A 928 -13.54 -24.11 -18.38
CA THR A 928 -14.72 -24.31 -17.53
C THR A 928 -14.81 -23.28 -16.41
N VAL A 929 -13.68 -22.92 -15.78
CA VAL A 929 -13.66 -21.85 -14.77
C VAL A 929 -14.01 -20.50 -15.39
N ASN A 930 -13.52 -20.19 -16.60
CA ASN A 930 -13.86 -18.97 -17.34
C ASN A 930 -15.37 -18.89 -17.61
N LYS A 931 -15.99 -19.99 -18.05
CA LYS A 931 -17.44 -20.10 -18.26
C LYS A 931 -18.22 -19.86 -16.96
N GLU A 932 -17.96 -20.66 -15.92
CA GLU A 932 -18.70 -20.62 -14.66
C GLU A 932 -18.54 -19.25 -13.97
N ALA A 933 -17.35 -18.65 -14.03
CA ALA A 933 -17.12 -17.30 -13.52
C ALA A 933 -17.64 -16.20 -14.47
N TYR A 934 -18.14 -16.52 -15.67
CA TYR A 934 -18.49 -15.55 -16.70
C TYR A 934 -17.37 -14.52 -16.92
N VAL A 935 -16.16 -15.00 -17.17
CA VAL A 935 -14.96 -14.21 -17.41
C VAL A 935 -14.39 -14.63 -18.76
N GLU A 936 -14.28 -13.66 -19.67
CA GLU A 936 -13.57 -13.82 -20.95
C GLU A 936 -12.16 -14.39 -20.73
N ASP A 937 -11.72 -15.28 -21.63
CA ASP A 937 -10.32 -15.69 -21.68
C ASP A 937 -9.42 -14.45 -21.82
N ILE A 938 -8.28 -14.46 -21.14
CA ILE A 938 -7.40 -13.30 -21.05
C ILE A 938 -6.91 -12.86 -22.43
N LEU A 939 -6.72 -13.79 -23.38
CA LEU A 939 -6.30 -13.45 -24.73
C LEU A 939 -7.40 -12.71 -25.48
N VAL A 940 -8.65 -13.18 -25.37
CA VAL A 940 -9.83 -12.51 -25.94
C VAL A 940 -10.01 -11.12 -25.32
N TYR A 941 -9.80 -11.00 -24.01
CA TYR A 941 -9.85 -9.72 -23.31
C TYR A 941 -8.77 -8.75 -23.80
N LEU A 942 -7.52 -9.21 -23.92
CA LEU A 942 -6.39 -8.40 -24.37
C LEU A 942 -6.57 -7.94 -25.82
N GLU A 943 -7.02 -8.84 -26.70
CA GLU A 943 -7.35 -8.54 -28.09
C GLU A 943 -8.45 -7.48 -28.16
N ARG A 944 -9.56 -7.66 -27.44
CA ARG A 944 -10.65 -6.69 -27.38
C ARG A 944 -10.17 -5.31 -26.92
N VAL A 945 -9.36 -5.25 -25.86
CA VAL A 945 -8.86 -3.97 -25.33
C VAL A 945 -7.87 -3.32 -26.30
N ALA A 946 -6.96 -4.09 -26.90
CA ALA A 946 -5.99 -3.60 -27.87
C ALA A 946 -6.69 -3.07 -29.14
N THR A 947 -7.61 -3.83 -29.72
CA THR A 947 -8.39 -3.44 -30.91
C THR A 947 -9.23 -2.20 -30.64
N LEU A 948 -9.89 -2.10 -29.48
CA LEU A 948 -10.66 -0.91 -29.10
C LEU A 948 -9.76 0.33 -28.94
N GLN A 949 -8.55 0.18 -28.38
CA GLN A 949 -7.59 1.28 -28.27
C GLN A 949 -7.09 1.73 -29.65
N ARG A 950 -6.79 0.79 -30.56
CA ARG A 950 -6.39 1.08 -31.94
C ARG A 950 -7.52 1.76 -32.72
N ALA A 951 -8.75 1.23 -32.65
CA ALA A 951 -9.91 1.78 -33.35
C ALA A 951 -10.19 3.24 -32.96
N ARG A 952 -10.07 3.56 -31.67
CA ARG A 952 -10.18 4.94 -31.16
C ARG A 952 -9.09 5.88 -31.64
N ALA A 953 -7.96 5.33 -32.10
CA ALA A 953 -6.82 6.11 -32.58
C ALA A 953 -6.85 6.33 -34.10
N LEU A 954 -7.56 5.50 -34.89
CA LEU A 954 -7.53 5.53 -36.37
C LEU A 954 -7.75 6.93 -36.96
N ASP A 955 -8.75 7.66 -36.45
CA ASP A 955 -9.11 9.00 -36.95
C ASP A 955 -8.33 10.14 -36.28
N THR A 956 -7.26 9.83 -35.54
CA THR A 956 -6.46 10.85 -34.85
C THR A 956 -5.28 11.31 -35.71
N PRO A 957 -4.89 12.60 -35.64
CA PRO A 957 -3.69 13.11 -36.33
C PRO A 957 -2.42 12.32 -35.99
N ASP A 958 -2.31 11.83 -34.75
CA ASP A 958 -1.20 10.98 -34.29
C ASP A 958 -1.11 9.66 -35.09
N HIS A 959 -2.26 8.99 -35.33
CA HIS A 959 -2.27 7.73 -36.06
C HIS A 959 -1.94 7.94 -37.54
N GLU A 960 -2.51 8.97 -38.17
CA GLU A 960 -2.21 9.29 -39.56
C GLU A 960 -0.71 9.62 -39.75
N ARG A 961 -0.10 10.33 -38.79
CA ARG A 961 1.36 10.55 -38.76
C ARG A 961 2.13 9.23 -38.71
N LEU A 962 1.77 8.33 -37.79
CA LEU A 962 2.41 7.00 -37.69
C LEU A 962 2.22 6.19 -38.97
N ARG A 963 1.04 6.23 -39.58
CA ARG A 963 0.75 5.55 -40.85
C ARG A 963 1.60 6.11 -41.99
N ARG A 964 1.79 7.42 -42.07
CA ARG A 964 2.70 8.06 -43.04
C ARG A 964 4.14 7.61 -42.83
N ILE A 965 4.62 7.57 -41.57
CA ILE A 965 5.96 7.05 -41.24
C ILE A 965 6.10 5.61 -41.73
N ARG A 966 5.10 4.75 -41.49
CA ARG A 966 5.11 3.36 -41.98
C ARG A 966 5.20 3.27 -43.50
N ARG A 967 4.57 4.17 -44.24
CA ARG A 967 4.51 4.18 -45.72
C ARG A 967 5.74 4.83 -46.38
N GLN A 968 6.39 5.77 -45.71
CA GLN A 968 7.47 6.57 -46.27
C GLN A 968 8.61 5.69 -46.80
N GLY A 969 8.95 5.84 -48.10
CA GLY A 969 10.05 5.12 -48.74
C GLY A 969 9.86 3.61 -48.88
N ARG A 970 8.62 3.10 -48.88
CA ARG A 970 8.32 1.66 -48.93
C ARG A 970 7.46 1.25 -50.12
N THR A 971 7.68 0.03 -50.59
CA THR A 971 6.75 -0.65 -51.51
C THR A 971 5.49 -1.13 -50.77
N PRO A 972 4.36 -1.37 -51.47
CA PRO A 972 3.15 -1.93 -50.85
C PRO A 972 3.43 -3.23 -50.07
N ALA A 973 4.22 -4.15 -50.64
CA ALA A 973 4.58 -5.39 -49.97
C ALA A 973 5.34 -5.15 -48.64
N GLN A 974 6.25 -4.19 -48.59
CA GLN A 974 7.00 -3.84 -47.37
C GLN A 974 6.13 -3.12 -46.33
N PHE A 975 5.13 -2.36 -46.78
CA PHE A 975 4.15 -1.73 -45.90
C PHE A 975 3.30 -2.79 -45.19
N GLU A 976 2.88 -3.83 -45.91
CA GLU A 976 2.12 -4.97 -45.35
C GLU A 976 2.92 -5.76 -44.30
N LEU A 977 4.26 -5.73 -44.33
CA LEU A 977 5.08 -6.43 -43.33
C LEU A 977 5.04 -5.80 -41.92
N HIS A 978 4.59 -4.55 -41.79
CA HIS A 978 4.61 -3.85 -40.51
C HIS A 978 3.50 -4.40 -39.57
N PRO A 979 3.83 -4.89 -38.37
CA PRO A 979 2.87 -5.61 -37.52
C PRO A 979 1.63 -4.79 -37.15
N TYR A 980 1.80 -3.49 -36.90
CA TYR A 980 0.66 -2.62 -36.59
C TYR A 980 -0.31 -2.44 -37.75
N HIS A 981 0.13 -2.60 -39.00
CA HIS A 981 -0.75 -2.43 -40.16
C HIS A 981 -1.76 -3.58 -40.26
N GLY A 982 -1.31 -4.83 -40.09
CA GLY A 982 -2.22 -5.98 -40.00
C GLY A 982 -3.23 -5.88 -38.85
N LEU A 983 -2.84 -5.22 -37.74
CA LEU A 983 -3.73 -4.97 -36.60
C LEU A 983 -4.68 -3.77 -36.80
N ASP A 984 -4.44 -2.91 -37.80
CA ASP A 984 -5.34 -1.81 -38.12
C ASP A 984 -6.60 -2.31 -38.85
N TYR A 985 -6.53 -3.45 -39.56
CA TYR A 985 -7.68 -4.06 -40.24
C TYR A 985 -8.85 -4.39 -39.29
N PRO A 986 -8.68 -5.21 -38.24
CA PRO A 986 -9.77 -5.47 -37.29
C PRO A 986 -10.23 -4.21 -36.55
N ALA A 987 -9.33 -3.25 -36.33
CA ALA A 987 -9.68 -1.97 -35.71
C ALA A 987 -10.57 -1.10 -36.63
N ARG A 988 -10.30 -1.08 -37.94
CA ARG A 988 -11.10 -0.35 -38.93
C ARG A 988 -12.48 -0.96 -39.09
N SER A 989 -12.54 -2.29 -39.22
CA SER A 989 -13.82 -3.01 -39.27
C SER A 989 -14.70 -2.71 -38.04
N LEU A 990 -14.11 -2.65 -36.84
CA LEU A 990 -14.83 -2.27 -35.63
C LEU A 990 -15.36 -0.82 -35.68
N LEU A 991 -14.56 0.12 -36.18
CA LEU A 991 -14.94 1.53 -36.31
C LEU A 991 -16.05 1.71 -37.36
N GLU A 992 -15.96 1.06 -38.51
CA GLU A 992 -16.96 1.07 -39.59
C GLU A 992 -18.31 0.56 -39.08
N ARG A 993 -18.34 -0.64 -38.48
CA ARG A 993 -19.54 -1.23 -37.86
C ARG A 993 -20.15 -0.33 -36.78
N ALA A 994 -19.31 0.38 -36.02
CA ALA A 994 -19.78 1.31 -35.00
C ALA A 994 -20.38 2.58 -35.59
N ASN A 995 -19.79 3.11 -36.67
CA ASN A 995 -20.33 4.25 -37.42
C ASN A 995 -21.67 3.89 -38.06
N GLU A 996 -21.76 2.73 -38.71
CA GLU A 996 -23.02 2.21 -39.29
C GLU A 996 -24.12 2.09 -38.23
N SER A 997 -23.84 1.45 -37.08
CA SER A 997 -24.80 1.34 -35.98
C SER A 997 -25.25 2.69 -35.39
N CYS A 998 -24.49 3.76 -35.59
CA CYS A 998 -24.85 5.11 -35.18
C CYS A 998 -25.67 5.87 -36.23
N ARG A 999 -25.60 5.52 -37.53
CA ARG A 999 -26.35 6.17 -38.61
C ARG A 999 -27.86 5.95 -38.48
N ASP A 1000 -28.30 4.81 -37.94
CA ASP A 1000 -29.71 4.47 -37.76
C ASP A 1000 -30.42 5.27 -36.64
N ARG A 1001 -29.68 6.10 -35.88
CA ARG A 1001 -30.21 6.90 -34.77
C ARG A 1001 -30.18 8.38 -35.16
N LYS A 1002 -31.35 8.91 -35.58
CA LYS A 1002 -31.64 10.29 -36.03
C LYS A 1002 -30.46 11.29 -36.04
N ALA A 1003 -30.19 11.79 -37.25
CA ALA A 1003 -29.00 12.51 -37.73
C ALA A 1003 -28.65 13.89 -37.11
N SER A 1004 -29.25 14.33 -36.00
CA SER A 1004 -28.86 15.60 -35.37
C SER A 1004 -27.79 15.37 -34.29
N ASN A 1005 -26.52 15.49 -34.71
CA ASN A 1005 -25.29 15.43 -33.91
C ASN A 1005 -24.81 14.04 -33.48
N MET A 1006 -24.18 13.32 -34.41
CA MET A 1006 -23.35 12.15 -34.12
C MET A 1006 -22.12 12.57 -33.28
N SER A 1007 -22.29 12.64 -31.96
CA SER A 1007 -21.20 12.96 -31.04
C SER A 1007 -20.13 11.86 -31.08
N LEU A 1008 -18.84 12.20 -31.10
CA LEU A 1008 -17.71 11.27 -30.94
C LEU A 1008 -17.88 10.32 -29.73
N ASN A 1009 -18.58 10.78 -28.69
CA ASN A 1009 -18.88 9.96 -27.52
C ASN A 1009 -19.88 8.83 -27.82
N MET A 1010 -20.81 9.03 -28.77
CA MET A 1010 -21.77 8.02 -29.20
C MET A 1010 -21.06 6.88 -29.95
N VAL A 1011 -20.22 7.21 -30.94
CA VAL A 1011 -19.42 6.22 -31.69
C VAL A 1011 -18.48 5.45 -30.75
N ARG A 1012 -17.82 6.13 -29.80
CA ARG A 1012 -16.98 5.47 -28.78
C ARG A 1012 -17.76 4.49 -27.90
N LYS A 1013 -19.02 4.80 -27.56
CA LYS A 1013 -19.91 3.88 -26.83
C LYS A 1013 -20.31 2.70 -27.72
N ALA A 1014 -20.64 2.94 -29.00
CA ALA A 1014 -20.98 1.90 -29.97
C ALA A 1014 -19.82 0.91 -30.19
N MET A 1015 -18.60 1.40 -30.46
CA MET A 1015 -17.40 0.57 -30.55
C MET A 1015 -17.19 -0.29 -29.31
N THR A 1016 -17.36 0.29 -28.11
CA THR A 1016 -17.20 -0.45 -26.85
C THR A 1016 -18.27 -1.54 -26.69
N LYS A 1017 -19.49 -1.31 -27.18
CA LYS A 1017 -20.58 -2.29 -27.16
C LYS A 1017 -20.31 -3.44 -28.15
N ILE A 1018 -20.00 -3.12 -29.40
CA ILE A 1018 -19.75 -4.11 -30.45
C ILE A 1018 -18.54 -4.97 -30.08
N ALA A 1019 -17.44 -4.36 -29.65
CA ALA A 1019 -16.24 -5.11 -29.25
C ALA A 1019 -16.52 -6.08 -28.09
N LYS A 1020 -17.43 -5.76 -27.17
CA LYS A 1020 -17.87 -6.69 -26.12
C LYS A 1020 -18.69 -7.84 -26.69
N GLN A 1021 -19.61 -7.56 -27.61
CA GLN A 1021 -20.42 -8.60 -28.29
C GLN A 1021 -19.51 -9.58 -29.06
N ASP A 1022 -18.52 -9.06 -29.78
CA ASP A 1022 -17.54 -9.88 -30.51
C ASP A 1022 -16.73 -10.78 -29.55
N ALA A 1023 -16.32 -10.27 -28.39
CA ALA A 1023 -15.63 -11.08 -27.38
C ALA A 1023 -16.52 -12.12 -26.70
N GLU A 1024 -17.80 -11.81 -26.49
CA GLU A 1024 -18.79 -12.77 -25.97
C GLU A 1024 -19.04 -13.89 -26.97
N GLU A 1025 -19.14 -13.57 -28.25
CA GLU A 1025 -19.25 -14.55 -29.34
C GLU A 1025 -17.98 -15.41 -29.46
N MET A 1026 -16.80 -14.79 -29.39
CA MET A 1026 -15.54 -15.54 -29.37
C MET A 1026 -15.44 -16.48 -28.16
N SER A 1027 -15.90 -16.03 -26.98
CA SER A 1027 -15.94 -16.86 -25.77
C SER A 1027 -16.89 -18.05 -25.92
N ARG A 1028 -18.04 -17.87 -26.58
CA ARG A 1028 -18.96 -18.95 -26.95
C ARG A 1028 -18.30 -19.96 -27.88
N ARG A 1029 -17.62 -19.51 -28.94
CA ARG A 1029 -16.91 -20.39 -29.89
C ARG A 1029 -15.79 -21.20 -29.23
N ILE A 1030 -14.98 -20.56 -28.37
CA ILE A 1030 -13.93 -21.25 -27.60
C ILE A 1030 -14.54 -22.32 -26.70
N TRP A 1031 -15.69 -22.05 -26.09
CA TRP A 1031 -16.41 -23.03 -25.28
C TRP A 1031 -16.96 -24.18 -26.12
N SER A 1032 -17.60 -23.91 -27.27
CA SER A 1032 -18.11 -24.96 -28.16
C SER A 1032 -17.00 -25.90 -28.64
N ARG A 1033 -15.85 -25.34 -29.06
CA ARG A 1033 -14.68 -26.15 -29.45
C ARG A 1033 -14.16 -27.00 -28.29
N HIS A 1034 -14.16 -26.46 -27.06
CA HIS A 1034 -13.78 -27.24 -25.89
C HIS A 1034 -14.70 -28.44 -25.66
N LEU A 1035 -16.01 -28.28 -25.86
CA LEU A 1035 -16.97 -29.37 -25.73
C LEU A 1035 -16.76 -30.44 -26.81
N GLU A 1036 -16.44 -30.04 -28.03
CA GLU A 1036 -16.07 -30.96 -29.11
C GLU A 1036 -14.81 -31.75 -28.74
N ASP A 1037 -13.73 -31.07 -28.32
CA ASP A 1037 -12.47 -31.69 -27.88
C ASP A 1037 -12.74 -32.75 -26.78
N CYS A 1038 -13.52 -32.38 -25.75
CA CYS A 1038 -13.87 -33.28 -24.65
C CYS A 1038 -14.74 -34.47 -25.08
N TYR A 1039 -15.66 -34.28 -26.03
CA TYR A 1039 -16.51 -35.35 -26.55
C TYR A 1039 -15.67 -36.44 -27.25
N TYR A 1040 -14.66 -36.04 -28.02
CA TYR A 1040 -13.75 -36.99 -28.68
C TYR A 1040 -12.81 -37.69 -27.68
N GLU A 1041 -12.38 -37.02 -26.61
CA GLU A 1041 -11.49 -37.61 -25.59
C GLU A 1041 -12.21 -38.61 -24.66
N ASN A 1042 -13.46 -38.36 -24.28
CA ASN A 1042 -14.21 -39.27 -23.41
C ASN A 1042 -15.74 -39.18 -23.65
N PRO A 1043 -16.29 -39.95 -24.60
CA PRO A 1043 -17.71 -39.85 -24.97
C PRO A 1043 -18.68 -40.38 -23.90
N ARG A 1044 -18.18 -41.10 -22.89
CA ARG A 1044 -19.02 -41.81 -21.90
C ARG A 1044 -19.33 -41.01 -20.63
N TYR A 1045 -18.62 -39.91 -20.36
CA TYR A 1045 -18.78 -39.14 -19.13
C TYR A 1045 -18.63 -37.64 -19.37
N ARG A 1046 -19.64 -36.85 -18.99
CA ARG A 1046 -19.63 -35.39 -19.11
C ARG A 1046 -20.18 -34.76 -17.83
N SER A 1047 -19.46 -33.75 -17.34
CA SER A 1047 -19.82 -33.03 -16.12
C SER A 1047 -21.05 -32.14 -16.30
N ALA A 1048 -21.71 -31.77 -15.20
CA ALA A 1048 -22.86 -30.86 -15.28
C ALA A 1048 -22.50 -29.48 -15.86
N ALA A 1049 -21.26 -29.03 -15.71
CA ALA A 1049 -20.75 -27.82 -16.36
C ALA A 1049 -20.62 -27.98 -17.88
N GLU A 1050 -20.23 -29.17 -18.37
CA GLU A 1050 -20.10 -29.47 -19.80
C GLU A 1050 -21.46 -29.71 -20.47
N MET A 1051 -22.41 -30.32 -19.75
CA MET A 1051 -23.75 -30.66 -20.26
C MET A 1051 -24.76 -29.52 -20.17
N ASP A 1052 -24.36 -28.36 -19.65
CA ASP A 1052 -25.20 -27.17 -19.57
C ASP A 1052 -25.57 -26.64 -20.97
N LYS A 1053 -26.82 -26.94 -21.37
CA LYS A 1053 -27.40 -26.59 -22.69
C LYS A 1053 -27.42 -25.09 -22.97
N ALA A 1054 -27.39 -24.25 -21.94
CA ALA A 1054 -27.37 -22.79 -22.11
C ALA A 1054 -25.99 -22.25 -22.54
N GLY A 1055 -24.94 -23.08 -22.51
CA GLY A 1055 -23.61 -22.72 -22.98
C GLY A 1055 -22.95 -21.61 -22.15
N TRP A 1056 -22.15 -20.77 -22.81
CA TRP A 1056 -21.51 -19.60 -22.19
C TRP A 1056 -22.49 -18.41 -22.17
N GLY A 1057 -22.72 -17.81 -21.00
CA GLY A 1057 -23.59 -16.64 -20.87
C GLY A 1057 -23.72 -16.09 -19.42
N PRO A 1058 -24.40 -14.94 -19.24
CA PRO A 1058 -24.55 -14.31 -17.92
C PRO A 1058 -25.21 -15.22 -16.87
N HIS A 1059 -26.05 -16.15 -17.32
CA HIS A 1059 -26.73 -17.14 -16.49
C HIS A 1059 -25.74 -18.02 -15.72
N ASN A 1060 -24.52 -18.27 -16.23
CA ASN A 1060 -23.51 -19.05 -15.52
C ASN A 1060 -23.15 -18.41 -14.17
N LEU A 1061 -22.94 -17.09 -14.15
CA LEU A 1061 -22.63 -16.35 -12.92
C LEU A 1061 -23.86 -16.17 -12.02
N GLN A 1062 -25.07 -16.12 -12.59
CA GLN A 1062 -26.30 -15.94 -11.84
C GLN A 1062 -26.55 -17.08 -10.84
N ARG A 1063 -26.10 -18.30 -11.14
CA ARG A 1063 -26.19 -19.47 -10.24
C ARG A 1063 -25.49 -19.27 -8.90
N TYR A 1064 -24.45 -18.45 -8.88
CA TYR A 1064 -23.66 -18.17 -7.68
C TYR A 1064 -24.17 -16.96 -6.90
N ARG A 1065 -25.25 -16.31 -7.35
CA ARG A 1065 -25.78 -15.11 -6.70
C ARG A 1065 -26.48 -15.48 -5.41
N GLY A 1066 -26.08 -14.83 -4.32
CA GLY A 1066 -26.67 -15.06 -2.99
C GLY A 1066 -26.02 -16.22 -2.24
N LEU A 1067 -25.23 -17.05 -2.90
CA LEU A 1067 -24.51 -18.15 -2.27
C LEU A 1067 -23.39 -17.65 -1.36
N SER A 1068 -23.22 -18.34 -0.24
CA SER A 1068 -22.06 -18.21 0.62
C SER A 1068 -20.78 -18.70 -0.07
N ARG A 1069 -19.63 -18.44 0.55
CA ARG A 1069 -18.34 -18.90 0.03
C ARG A 1069 -18.27 -20.42 -0.06
N ALA A 1070 -18.63 -21.14 1.01
CA ALA A 1070 -18.70 -22.60 1.02
C ALA A 1070 -19.66 -23.13 -0.04
N GLN A 1071 -20.89 -22.61 -0.12
CA GLN A 1071 -21.88 -23.02 -1.12
C GLN A 1071 -21.35 -22.83 -2.56
N SER A 1072 -20.74 -21.67 -2.86
CA SER A 1072 -20.18 -21.41 -4.19
C SER A 1072 -19.05 -22.37 -4.54
N THR A 1073 -18.15 -22.64 -3.59
CA THR A 1073 -17.03 -23.56 -3.79
C THR A 1073 -17.51 -25.00 -3.95
N MET A 1074 -18.48 -25.43 -3.15
CA MET A 1074 -19.08 -26.77 -3.27
C MET A 1074 -19.76 -26.92 -4.63
N LEU A 1075 -20.62 -25.95 -5.00
CA LEU A 1075 -21.35 -25.98 -6.26
C LEU A 1075 -20.42 -26.09 -7.47
N ILE A 1076 -19.35 -25.29 -7.55
CA ILE A 1076 -18.45 -25.36 -8.70
C ILE A 1076 -17.68 -26.69 -8.73
N GLN A 1077 -17.32 -27.26 -7.58
CA GLN A 1077 -16.66 -28.56 -7.52
C GLN A 1077 -17.62 -29.69 -7.96
N CYS A 1078 -18.88 -29.66 -7.53
CA CYS A 1078 -19.91 -30.59 -8.00
C CYS A 1078 -20.16 -30.45 -9.50
N ARG A 1079 -20.32 -29.21 -10.00
CA ARG A 1079 -20.60 -28.97 -11.42
C ARG A 1079 -19.46 -29.38 -12.34
N THR A 1080 -18.22 -29.20 -11.89
CA THR A 1080 -17.02 -29.56 -12.68
C THR A 1080 -16.55 -30.99 -12.44
N GLU A 1081 -17.12 -31.69 -11.45
CA GLU A 1081 -16.75 -33.03 -10.98
C GLU A 1081 -15.29 -33.17 -10.53
N PHE A 1082 -14.56 -32.05 -10.44
CA PHE A 1082 -13.29 -31.96 -9.76
C PHE A 1082 -13.54 -31.59 -8.31
N ILE A 1083 -13.88 -32.59 -7.53
CA ILE A 1083 -14.19 -32.53 -6.10
C ILE A 1083 -13.39 -33.59 -5.34
N ALA A 1084 -13.14 -33.38 -4.05
CA ALA A 1084 -12.33 -34.27 -3.22
C ALA A 1084 -13.03 -35.59 -2.81
N LEU A 1085 -13.75 -36.24 -3.74
CA LEU A 1085 -14.31 -37.59 -3.58
C LEU A 1085 -13.29 -38.65 -4.01
N LYS A 1086 -13.55 -39.92 -3.68
CA LYS A 1086 -12.58 -41.03 -3.88
C LYS A 1086 -11.97 -41.14 -5.29
N PRO A 1087 -12.69 -40.95 -6.42
CA PRO A 1087 -12.08 -40.96 -7.75
C PRO A 1087 -10.98 -39.91 -7.92
N TYR A 1088 -11.21 -38.68 -7.44
CA TYR A 1088 -10.22 -37.61 -7.50
C TYR A 1088 -9.06 -37.87 -6.53
N LEU A 1089 -9.37 -38.31 -5.31
CA LEU A 1089 -8.38 -38.63 -4.28
C LEU A 1089 -7.45 -39.76 -4.73
N CYS A 1090 -7.98 -40.81 -5.35
CA CYS A 1090 -7.21 -41.89 -5.97
C CYS A 1090 -6.30 -41.35 -7.09
N LYS A 1091 -6.81 -40.45 -7.95
CA LYS A 1091 -6.02 -39.81 -9.02
C LYS A 1091 -4.82 -38.98 -8.50
N ILE A 1092 -4.88 -38.52 -7.25
CA ILE A 1092 -3.77 -37.79 -6.58
C ILE A 1092 -3.03 -38.65 -5.54
N LYS A 1093 -3.32 -39.96 -5.46
CA LYS A 1093 -2.73 -40.92 -4.52
C LYS A 1093 -2.99 -40.60 -3.04
N ALA A 1094 -4.16 -40.03 -2.74
CA ALA A 1094 -4.64 -39.75 -1.38
C ALA A 1094 -5.69 -40.76 -0.88
N SER A 1095 -6.17 -41.66 -1.75
CA SER A 1095 -7.05 -42.80 -1.44
C SER A 1095 -6.57 -44.01 -2.22
N ASP A 1096 -6.72 -45.21 -1.67
CA ASP A 1096 -6.32 -46.47 -2.28
C ASP A 1096 -7.35 -46.99 -3.31
N THR A 1097 -8.61 -46.54 -3.20
CA THR A 1097 -9.70 -46.98 -4.08
C THR A 1097 -10.57 -45.79 -4.54
N PRO A 1098 -11.07 -45.81 -5.80
CA PRO A 1098 -12.06 -44.85 -6.28
C PRO A 1098 -13.51 -45.23 -5.92
N ILE A 1099 -13.74 -46.42 -5.34
CA ILE A 1099 -15.07 -47.02 -5.12
C ILE A 1099 -15.74 -46.45 -3.87
N CYS A 1100 -17.02 -46.09 -3.98
CA CYS A 1100 -17.84 -45.60 -2.86
C CYS A 1100 -18.01 -46.70 -1.79
N ASP A 1101 -18.21 -46.31 -0.53
CA ASP A 1101 -18.41 -47.28 0.56
C ASP A 1101 -19.67 -48.13 0.40
N CYS A 1102 -20.64 -47.70 -0.41
CA CYS A 1102 -21.80 -48.53 -0.76
C CYS A 1102 -21.45 -49.72 -1.69
N GLY A 1103 -20.25 -49.76 -2.25
CA GLY A 1103 -19.78 -50.85 -3.13
C GLY A 1103 -20.32 -50.83 -4.57
N ALA A 1104 -21.34 -50.01 -4.88
CA ALA A 1104 -22.03 -50.05 -6.18
C ALA A 1104 -21.26 -49.40 -7.35
N GLY A 1105 -20.19 -48.65 -7.10
CA GLY A 1105 -19.38 -48.04 -8.16
C GLY A 1105 -18.44 -46.93 -7.68
N PRO A 1106 -17.76 -46.23 -8.60
CA PRO A 1106 -16.92 -45.09 -8.25
C PRO A 1106 -17.73 -43.96 -7.59
N GLU A 1107 -17.19 -43.35 -6.54
CA GLU A 1107 -17.84 -42.26 -5.79
C GLU A 1107 -17.81 -40.93 -6.56
N THR A 1108 -18.53 -40.88 -7.68
CA THR A 1108 -18.69 -39.67 -8.48
C THR A 1108 -19.80 -38.78 -7.94
N VAL A 1109 -19.80 -37.50 -8.32
CA VAL A 1109 -20.89 -36.56 -7.96
C VAL A 1109 -22.23 -37.13 -8.42
N PHE A 1110 -22.31 -37.65 -9.65
CA PHE A 1110 -23.51 -38.31 -10.16
C PHE A 1110 -23.93 -39.51 -9.30
N HIS A 1111 -22.99 -40.38 -8.93
CA HIS A 1111 -23.27 -41.54 -8.09
C HIS A 1111 -23.86 -41.11 -6.75
N VAL A 1112 -23.26 -40.13 -6.06
CA VAL A 1112 -23.72 -39.67 -4.74
C VAL A 1112 -25.11 -39.01 -4.83
N PHE A 1113 -25.35 -38.17 -5.84
CA PHE A 1113 -26.63 -37.47 -6.04
C PHE A 1113 -27.75 -38.33 -6.61
N ILE A 1114 -27.47 -39.47 -7.26
CA ILE A 1114 -28.49 -40.25 -7.99
C ILE A 1114 -28.55 -41.72 -7.54
N GLN A 1115 -27.43 -42.39 -7.29
CA GLN A 1115 -27.33 -43.86 -7.24
C GLN A 1115 -26.96 -44.43 -5.87
N CYS A 1116 -26.22 -43.71 -5.01
CA CYS A 1116 -25.59 -44.25 -3.80
C CYS A 1116 -26.60 -44.86 -2.79
N GLU A 1117 -26.62 -46.16 -2.58
CA GLU A 1117 -27.64 -46.79 -1.73
C GLU A 1117 -27.61 -46.30 -0.27
N MET A 1118 -26.42 -45.99 0.25
CA MET A 1118 -26.24 -45.45 1.61
C MET A 1118 -26.90 -44.09 1.85
N LEU A 1119 -27.15 -43.31 0.79
CA LEU A 1119 -27.77 -41.98 0.86
C LEU A 1119 -29.19 -41.94 0.29
N ALA A 1120 -29.83 -43.11 0.12
CA ALA A 1120 -31.16 -43.21 -0.50
C ALA A 1120 -32.22 -42.36 0.22
N ALA A 1121 -32.27 -42.40 1.55
CA ALA A 1121 -33.20 -41.60 2.35
C ALA A 1121 -32.96 -40.09 2.18
N ALA A 1122 -31.72 -39.63 2.40
CA ALA A 1122 -31.36 -38.21 2.25
C ALA A 1122 -31.59 -37.67 0.81
N ARG A 1123 -31.50 -38.52 -0.21
CA ARG A 1123 -31.82 -38.15 -1.60
C ARG A 1123 -33.32 -37.93 -1.83
N ILE A 1124 -34.20 -38.66 -1.14
CA ILE A 1124 -35.65 -38.46 -1.26
C ILE A 1124 -36.01 -37.05 -0.79
N ASP A 1125 -35.42 -36.61 0.33
CA ASP A 1125 -35.61 -35.26 0.87
C ASP A 1125 -35.10 -34.20 -0.11
N LEU A 1126 -33.91 -34.40 -0.68
CA LEU A 1126 -33.35 -33.52 -1.70
C LEU A 1126 -34.26 -33.40 -2.92
N CYS A 1127 -34.74 -34.53 -3.46
CA CYS A 1127 -35.61 -34.54 -4.64
C CYS A 1127 -36.95 -33.85 -4.36
N THR A 1128 -37.45 -33.98 -3.13
CA THR A 1128 -38.68 -33.31 -2.67
C THR A 1128 -38.48 -31.80 -2.60
N ALA A 1129 -37.37 -31.33 -2.02
CA ALA A 1129 -37.05 -29.91 -1.93
C ALA A 1129 -36.80 -29.26 -3.32
N LEU A 1130 -36.18 -30.00 -4.24
CA LEU A 1130 -35.90 -29.54 -5.59
C LEU A 1130 -37.13 -29.61 -6.52
N GLY A 1131 -37.96 -30.64 -6.36
CA GLY A 1131 -39.16 -30.90 -7.18
C GLY A 1131 -38.90 -31.75 -8.43
N HIS A 1132 -37.72 -32.34 -8.59
CA HIS A 1132 -37.36 -33.23 -9.69
C HIS A 1132 -36.15 -34.13 -9.35
N LYS A 1133 -35.91 -35.17 -10.16
CA LYS A 1133 -34.76 -36.09 -10.03
C LYS A 1133 -33.64 -35.87 -11.06
N ASP A 1134 -33.78 -34.87 -11.93
CA ASP A 1134 -32.78 -34.56 -12.97
C ASP A 1134 -31.51 -33.94 -12.37
N PHE A 1135 -30.40 -34.68 -12.42
CA PHE A 1135 -29.08 -34.31 -11.90
C PHE A 1135 -28.60 -32.90 -12.33
N TYR A 1136 -28.82 -32.53 -13.60
CA TYR A 1136 -28.32 -31.27 -14.14
C TYR A 1136 -29.14 -30.08 -13.64
N ARG A 1137 -30.46 -30.26 -13.58
CA ARG A 1137 -31.37 -29.26 -13.01
C ARG A 1137 -31.09 -29.07 -11.51
N MET A 1138 -30.67 -30.13 -10.80
CA MET A 1138 -30.34 -30.04 -9.37
C MET A 1138 -29.23 -29.03 -9.10
N LEU A 1139 -28.16 -29.07 -9.92
CA LEU A 1139 -27.00 -28.19 -9.78
C LEU A 1139 -27.15 -26.84 -10.51
N SER A 1140 -28.34 -26.52 -11.05
CA SER A 1140 -28.55 -25.36 -11.92
C SER A 1140 -29.74 -24.47 -11.54
N GLU A 1141 -30.86 -25.02 -11.04
CA GLU A 1141 -32.09 -24.27 -10.77
C GLU A 1141 -32.17 -23.74 -9.33
N LYS A 1142 -31.97 -24.61 -8.33
CA LYS A 1142 -31.90 -24.26 -6.90
C LYS A 1142 -30.52 -24.64 -6.32
N PRO A 1143 -29.45 -23.99 -6.79
CA PRO A 1143 -28.08 -24.37 -6.48
C PRO A 1143 -27.72 -24.28 -4.99
N GLU A 1144 -28.41 -23.44 -4.23
CA GLU A 1144 -28.28 -23.33 -2.77
C GLU A 1144 -28.65 -24.64 -2.06
N ILE A 1145 -29.80 -25.23 -2.39
CA ILE A 1145 -30.28 -26.47 -1.78
C ILE A 1145 -29.33 -27.62 -2.11
N ALA A 1146 -28.90 -27.73 -3.38
CA ALA A 1146 -27.98 -28.79 -3.80
C ALA A 1146 -26.57 -28.63 -3.19
N ALA A 1147 -26.07 -27.40 -3.05
CA ALA A 1147 -24.79 -27.14 -2.41
C ALA A 1147 -24.83 -27.44 -0.91
N ASP A 1148 -25.92 -27.08 -0.23
CA ASP A 1148 -26.11 -27.35 1.20
C ASP A 1148 -26.18 -28.84 1.46
N TRP A 1149 -26.97 -29.57 0.66
CA TRP A 1149 -27.05 -31.02 0.74
C TRP A 1149 -25.68 -31.69 0.52
N ALA A 1150 -24.91 -31.23 -0.48
CA ALA A 1150 -23.57 -31.76 -0.71
C ALA A 1150 -22.59 -31.45 0.44
N ILE A 1151 -22.66 -30.25 1.04
CA ILE A 1151 -21.86 -29.88 2.22
C ILE A 1151 -22.15 -30.81 3.40
N THR A 1152 -23.41 -31.20 3.58
CA THR A 1152 -23.83 -32.07 4.68
C THR A 1152 -23.47 -33.54 4.45
N HIS A 1153 -23.57 -34.05 3.22
CA HIS A 1153 -23.54 -35.49 2.95
C HIS A 1153 -22.29 -36.01 2.23
N PHE A 1154 -21.43 -35.16 1.65
CA PHE A 1154 -20.23 -35.63 0.93
C PHE A 1154 -19.07 -36.00 1.85
N ASP A 1155 -19.18 -35.73 3.16
CA ASP A 1155 -18.16 -35.99 4.18
C ASP A 1155 -16.75 -35.52 3.79
N ILE A 1156 -16.65 -34.29 3.25
CA ILE A 1156 -15.38 -33.70 2.83
C ILE A 1156 -14.82 -32.87 4.00
N PRO A 1157 -13.70 -33.28 4.64
CA PRO A 1157 -13.19 -32.66 5.88
C PRO A 1157 -12.91 -31.15 5.78
N HIS A 1158 -12.73 -30.67 4.55
CA HIS A 1158 -12.51 -29.26 4.25
C HIS A 1158 -13.76 -28.39 4.51
N PHE A 1159 -14.96 -28.99 4.48
CA PHE A 1159 -16.27 -28.32 4.62
C PHE A 1159 -16.96 -28.54 5.98
N ASP A 1160 -16.43 -29.37 6.88
CA ASP A 1160 -17.04 -29.68 8.20
C ASP A 1160 -17.41 -28.46 9.04
N TYR A 1161 -16.62 -27.38 8.91
CA TYR A 1161 -16.91 -26.15 9.64
C TYR A 1161 -18.08 -25.37 9.03
N ALA A 1162 -18.27 -25.50 7.71
CA ALA A 1162 -19.40 -24.88 7.03
C ALA A 1162 -20.70 -25.60 7.40
N SER A 1163 -20.71 -26.93 7.52
CA SER A 1163 -21.89 -27.69 7.96
C SER A 1163 -22.31 -27.39 9.40
N LEU A 1164 -21.39 -26.92 10.25
CA LEU A 1164 -21.65 -26.51 11.65
C LEU A 1164 -22.14 -25.04 11.83
N ASP A 1165 -22.24 -24.23 10.77
CA ASP A 1165 -22.71 -22.84 10.86
C ASP A 1165 -24.24 -22.80 10.98
N SER A 1166 -24.80 -21.99 11.88
CA SER A 1166 -26.24 -21.97 12.24
C SER A 1166 -27.20 -21.52 11.12
N ARG A 1167 -26.71 -21.40 9.89
CA ARG A 1167 -27.46 -21.13 8.67
C ARG A 1167 -27.92 -22.42 7.98
N PHE A 1168 -27.36 -23.57 8.36
CA PHE A 1168 -27.69 -24.88 7.79
C PHE A 1168 -28.72 -25.67 8.62
N ASP A 1169 -29.00 -25.24 9.85
CA ASP A 1169 -29.99 -25.86 10.74
C ASP A 1169 -31.44 -25.39 10.50
N SER A 1170 -31.72 -24.59 9.46
CA SER A 1170 -33.05 -24.00 9.23
C SER A 1170 -33.95 -24.75 8.25
N VAL A 1171 -33.72 -26.05 8.03
CA VAL A 1171 -34.75 -26.92 7.45
C VAL A 1171 -35.33 -27.73 8.60
N GLU A 1172 -36.39 -27.19 9.20
CA GLU A 1172 -37.23 -27.93 10.14
C GLU A 1172 -37.75 -29.20 9.45
N SER A 1173 -37.18 -30.35 9.83
CA SER A 1173 -37.89 -31.62 9.80
C SER A 1173 -38.14 -32.03 11.24
N SER A 1174 -39.38 -31.83 11.65
CA SER A 1174 -39.97 -32.45 12.82
C SER A 1174 -40.02 -33.96 12.60
N THR A 1175 -39.00 -34.69 13.05
CA THR A 1175 -39.13 -36.05 13.59
C THR A 1175 -37.79 -36.50 14.16
N SER A 1176 -37.85 -37.13 15.33
CA SER A 1176 -36.75 -37.64 16.16
C SER A 1176 -35.51 -38.14 15.40
N ALA A 1177 -34.43 -37.35 15.44
CA ALA A 1177 -33.06 -37.83 15.21
C ALA A 1177 -32.07 -36.94 15.98
N SER A 1178 -31.02 -37.59 16.48
CA SER A 1178 -29.98 -37.12 17.39
C SER A 1178 -29.49 -35.68 17.18
N GLN A 1179 -29.37 -34.95 18.31
CA GLN A 1179 -28.67 -33.68 18.44
C GLN A 1179 -27.28 -33.71 17.75
N PRO A 1180 -26.81 -32.58 17.19
CA PRO A 1180 -25.49 -32.51 16.57
C PRO A 1180 -24.41 -32.90 17.59
N LEU A 1181 -23.56 -33.87 17.21
CA LEU A 1181 -22.42 -34.34 17.99
C LEU A 1181 -21.60 -33.13 18.44
N ASN A 1182 -21.67 -32.86 19.74
CA ASN A 1182 -20.99 -31.75 20.37
C ASN A 1182 -19.48 -32.00 20.22
N VAL A 1183 -18.71 -30.98 19.85
CA VAL A 1183 -17.23 -31.05 19.96
C VAL A 1183 -16.80 -31.40 21.40
N LEU A 1184 -17.68 -31.20 22.39
CA LEU A 1184 -17.52 -31.74 23.74
C LEU A 1184 -17.62 -33.26 23.85
N ASP A 1185 -18.38 -33.95 23.02
CA ASP A 1185 -18.62 -35.39 23.11
C ASP A 1185 -17.46 -36.18 22.46
N GLU A 1186 -16.84 -35.68 21.39
CA GLU A 1186 -15.52 -36.17 20.94
C GLU A 1186 -14.44 -35.90 22.01
N LEU A 1187 -14.48 -34.74 22.66
CA LEU A 1187 -13.55 -34.44 23.76
C LEU A 1187 -13.80 -35.33 24.98
N LYS A 1188 -15.06 -35.65 25.31
CA LYS A 1188 -15.41 -36.56 26.41
C LYS A 1188 -15.05 -38.00 26.08
N ALA A 1189 -15.29 -38.46 24.87
CA ALA A 1189 -14.83 -39.78 24.42
C ALA A 1189 -13.28 -39.89 24.49
N TRP A 1190 -12.57 -38.80 24.21
CA TRP A 1190 -11.11 -38.75 24.29
C TRP A 1190 -10.55 -38.55 25.71
N ILE A 1191 -11.27 -37.82 26.58
CA ILE A 1191 -10.89 -37.56 27.98
C ILE A 1191 -11.28 -38.72 28.91
N TYR A 1192 -12.42 -39.36 28.67
CA TYR A 1192 -12.98 -40.42 29.51
C TYR A 1192 -12.82 -41.83 28.90
N GLY A 1193 -12.33 -41.96 27.67
CA GLY A 1193 -12.11 -43.25 26.96
C GLY A 1193 -10.91 -44.09 27.44
N ARG A 1194 -10.53 -43.97 28.72
CA ARG A 1194 -9.67 -44.94 29.42
C ARG A 1194 -10.24 -45.21 30.81
N ALA A 1195 -11.46 -45.72 30.84
CA ALA A 1195 -12.00 -46.46 31.97
C ALA A 1195 -13.16 -47.34 31.50
N THR A 1196 -12.85 -48.26 30.58
CA THR A 1196 -13.44 -49.60 30.42
C THR A 1196 -12.53 -50.40 29.52
#